data_AF-C9EA44-F1
#
_entry.id   AF-C9EA44-F1
#
_cell.length_a   1.000
_cell.length_b   1.000
_cell.length_c   1.000
_cell.angle_alpha   90.00
_cell.angle_beta   90.00
_cell.angle_gamma   90.00
#
_symmetry.space_group_name_H-M   'P 1'
#
loop_
_entity.id
_entity.type
_entity.pdbx_description
1 polymer ?
#
loop_
_entity_poly.entity_id
_entity_poly.type
_entity_poly.pdbx_seq_one_letter_code
_entity_poly.pdbx_strand_id
1 'polypeptide(L)'
;MLWADYAKFLCGEVTMSSCKAASSFSSFLCFFLGACCVYQCFALEVGANVTARLIVDASQGASRPMPETLFGIFFEQEINHAGAGGLWDELVSNRGGFEAGGPNTPSNIDPWSIIGDESSVTVSTERSSCFERNKVALRMEVLCDSRGANICPSGGVGVYNPGFWGIFLCQNIEQGKKYKVVLYVRSPGAIDLSVSLTSSNGSRTLASSNVIASSSDVSNWTKKELLLEAKGTDPHSRLQLTTARKGVIWLDQVSAMPLDTYKVQGHGFRSDLVEMLLDIKPRFIRFPGGGCFVEGEWLRNAFRWKESIGPWEERPGHFGDVWNYWTDDGLGYFEFLQVGLAEDLGALPIWVFNNGIGISHNDQVDTSTVLPFVQLQEALDSIEFARGDPDSRWGSVRAAMGHPEPFDLRFVALGNEDCWKKNYWPGNYLRFYYAIKRAFPDIKIISNCDGSSRQLDHPTDYYDFHVVYTSSSNLFSMSHKFDHASRNGPKVWAFVSEYAVTGKDAGTGSLLAALAEAGFLIGLEKNSDLVEMTSYAPLFVNVNDRRWNPDAIVFDSYRQYGTPSYWVQQFFAESSGATLLNSTLQIDSTSLIASAISWQDEKADKKYIRINVNFGSNAVTLRIYVDGMDPNVARLSGLTETVLRSDNVMDENSFENPEKVRLLFLFLLENAGEDIEVELSPHSFTSFDLLKEYANIRIAGFDSFSKSST
;
A
#
# COMPACT_ATOMS: atom_id res chain seq x y z
N MET A 1 -21.01 35.26 -34.30
CA MET A 1 -20.61 36.54 -34.93
C MET A 1 -21.51 37.61 -34.34
N LEU A 2 -21.19 38.25 -33.20
CA LEU A 2 -20.16 39.29 -32.98
C LEU A 2 -20.34 40.48 -33.94
N TRP A 3 -21.04 41.53 -33.49
CA TRP A 3 -20.54 42.92 -33.37
C TRP A 3 -21.67 43.91 -33.05
N ALA A 4 -21.32 44.87 -32.17
CA ALA A 4 -21.73 46.28 -32.09
C ALA A 4 -23.18 46.69 -32.40
N ASP A 5 -23.85 47.33 -31.42
CA ASP A 5 -24.33 48.72 -31.56
C ASP A 5 -25.17 49.13 -30.34
N TYR A 6 -24.83 50.26 -29.71
CA TYR A 6 -25.73 51.41 -29.52
C TYR A 6 -25.01 52.51 -28.72
N ALA A 7 -24.05 53.16 -29.38
CA ALA A 7 -23.65 54.51 -29.04
C ALA A 7 -24.50 55.47 -29.87
N LYS A 8 -25.36 56.29 -29.23
CA LYS A 8 -25.86 57.61 -29.68
C LYS A 8 -26.98 58.10 -28.75
N PHE A 9 -26.62 58.91 -27.77
CA PHE A 9 -27.43 60.08 -27.41
C PHE A 9 -26.54 61.02 -26.61
N LEU A 10 -25.96 62.01 -27.31
CA LEU A 10 -25.61 63.36 -26.85
C LEU A 10 -24.67 63.97 -27.91
N CYS A 11 -25.24 64.31 -29.07
CA CYS A 11 -24.65 65.27 -29.99
C CYS A 11 -25.06 66.69 -29.57
N GLY A 12 -24.12 67.61 -29.60
CA GLY A 12 -24.33 69.06 -29.54
C GLY A 12 -23.01 69.80 -29.65
N GLU A 13 -22.65 70.16 -30.89
CA GLU A 13 -21.50 70.96 -31.35
C GLU A 13 -21.31 72.26 -30.52
N VAL A 14 -20.13 72.87 -30.38
CA VAL A 14 -19.49 73.75 -31.38
C VAL A 14 -18.03 74.09 -30.95
N THR A 15 -17.24 74.35 -31.98
CA THR A 15 -15.80 74.64 -32.19
C THR A 15 -15.06 75.71 -31.37
N MET A 16 -13.73 75.49 -31.29
CA MET A 16 -12.58 76.42 -31.27
C MET A 16 -12.46 77.49 -30.16
N SER A 17 -11.51 77.27 -29.23
CA SER A 17 -10.33 78.15 -29.05
C SER A 17 -9.38 77.69 -27.93
N SER A 18 -8.09 77.96 -28.15
CA SER A 18 -6.95 77.90 -27.20
C SER A 18 -6.23 76.57 -26.97
N CYS A 19 -5.43 76.20 -27.97
CA CYS A 19 -4.12 75.56 -27.75
C CYS A 19 -3.27 76.40 -26.78
N LYS A 20 -2.96 75.87 -25.59
CA LYS A 20 -1.73 76.14 -24.80
C LYS A 20 -1.70 75.31 -23.50
N ALA A 21 -1.81 73.98 -23.61
CA ALA A 21 -1.59 73.09 -22.45
C ALA A 21 -1.13 71.66 -22.80
N ALA A 22 -0.63 71.43 -24.02
CA ALA A 22 -0.32 70.07 -24.51
C ALA A 22 1.16 69.66 -24.40
N SER A 23 2.08 70.55 -23.99
CA SER A 23 3.51 70.23 -23.90
C SER A 23 3.96 69.69 -22.54
N SER A 24 3.17 69.88 -21.47
CA SER A 24 3.50 69.42 -20.12
C SER A 24 2.96 68.02 -19.80
N PHE A 25 1.95 67.52 -20.51
CA PHE A 25 1.37 66.19 -20.30
C PHE A 25 2.19 65.07 -20.96
N SER A 26 2.81 65.33 -22.12
CA SER A 26 3.62 64.34 -22.83
C SER A 26 4.94 64.02 -22.10
N SER A 27 5.58 65.03 -21.50
CA SER A 27 6.80 64.82 -20.69
C SER A 27 6.54 64.07 -19.39
N PHE A 28 5.37 64.24 -18.77
CA PHE A 28 4.99 63.49 -17.56
C PHE A 28 4.66 62.03 -17.87
N LEU A 29 4.04 61.75 -19.03
CA LEU A 29 3.73 60.37 -19.43
C LEU A 29 4.99 59.59 -19.83
N CYS A 30 5.96 60.23 -20.51
CA CYS A 30 7.25 59.61 -20.81
C CYS A 30 8.11 59.37 -19.56
N PHE A 31 8.01 60.21 -18.53
CA PHE A 31 8.69 59.98 -17.25
C PHE A 31 8.07 58.81 -16.47
N PHE A 32 6.74 58.65 -16.51
CA PHE A 32 6.06 57.50 -15.91
C PHE A 32 6.31 56.19 -16.67
N LEU A 33 6.32 56.20 -18.01
CA LEU A 33 6.66 55.02 -18.81
C LEU A 33 8.15 54.66 -18.69
N GLY A 34 9.04 55.64 -18.60
CA GLY A 34 10.47 55.41 -18.33
C GLY A 34 10.73 54.86 -16.92
N ALA A 35 10.02 55.38 -15.90
CA ALA A 35 10.10 54.85 -14.54
C ALA A 35 9.54 53.43 -14.44
N CYS A 36 8.45 53.10 -15.16
CA CYS A 36 7.92 51.74 -15.21
C CYS A 36 8.85 50.75 -15.93
N CYS A 37 9.56 51.16 -16.98
CA CYS A 37 10.55 50.29 -17.64
C CYS A 37 11.82 50.08 -16.79
N VAL A 38 12.23 51.06 -15.99
CA VAL A 38 13.34 50.90 -15.03
C VAL A 38 12.90 50.05 -13.83
N TYR A 39 11.64 50.15 -13.38
CA TYR A 39 11.09 49.24 -12.37
C TYR A 39 10.88 47.80 -12.89
N GLN A 40 10.58 47.61 -14.18
CA GLN A 40 10.49 46.28 -14.78
C GLN A 40 11.86 45.63 -15.08
N CYS A 41 12.94 46.41 -15.21
CA CYS A 41 14.29 45.86 -15.36
C CYS A 41 15.01 45.55 -14.04
N PHE A 42 14.47 46.00 -12.90
CA PHE A 42 14.98 45.67 -11.55
C PHE A 42 14.06 44.74 -10.75
N ALA A 43 12.98 44.23 -11.36
CA ALA A 43 12.25 43.08 -10.84
C ALA A 43 12.88 41.76 -11.33
N LEU A 44 14.20 41.62 -11.16
CA LEU A 44 14.72 40.32 -10.76
C LEU A 44 14.21 40.18 -9.32
N GLU A 45 13.24 39.29 -9.09
CA GLU A 45 13.02 38.76 -7.76
C GLU A 45 14.38 38.24 -7.27
N VAL A 46 15.08 39.08 -6.51
CA VAL A 46 16.08 38.60 -5.58
C VAL A 46 15.26 37.82 -4.56
N GLY A 47 15.07 36.52 -4.82
CA GLY A 47 14.55 35.61 -3.82
C GLY A 47 15.34 35.88 -2.55
N ALA A 48 14.65 36.25 -1.47
CA ALA A 48 15.31 36.41 -0.20
C ALA A 48 15.92 35.04 0.14
N ASN A 49 17.24 34.89 -0.01
CA ASN A 49 17.94 33.69 0.44
C ASN A 49 17.82 33.66 1.96
N VAL A 50 16.80 32.95 2.44
CA VAL A 50 16.62 32.69 3.86
C VAL A 50 17.81 31.84 4.27
N THR A 51 18.62 32.33 5.20
CA THR A 51 19.75 31.57 5.73
C THR A 51 19.27 30.85 6.98
N ALA A 52 19.37 29.53 6.98
CA ALA A 52 19.05 28.68 8.13
C ALA A 52 20.32 28.10 8.72
N ARG A 53 20.39 28.01 10.05
CA ARG A 53 21.52 27.36 10.75
C ARG A 53 21.02 26.13 11.48
N LEU A 54 21.60 24.97 11.18
CA LEU A 54 21.33 23.73 11.89
C LEU A 54 22.54 23.35 12.73
N ILE A 55 22.32 23.17 14.03
CA ILE A 55 23.33 22.72 14.98
C ILE A 55 22.98 21.29 15.38
N VAL A 56 23.88 20.34 15.10
CA VAL A 56 23.73 18.92 15.44
C VAL A 56 24.72 18.56 16.54
N ASP A 57 24.22 18.12 17.69
CA ASP A 57 25.06 17.61 18.78
C ASP A 57 25.27 16.10 18.62
N ALA A 58 26.49 15.70 18.27
CA ALA A 58 26.90 14.32 18.07
C ALA A 58 27.54 13.67 19.32
N SER A 59 27.43 14.30 20.50
CA SER A 59 27.96 13.75 21.75
C SER A 59 27.16 12.53 22.22
N GLN A 60 27.84 11.52 22.79
CA GLN A 60 27.21 10.25 23.20
C GLN A 60 26.16 10.40 24.33
N GLY A 61 26.06 11.56 24.99
CA GLY A 61 25.09 11.82 26.04
C GLY A 61 23.77 12.44 25.56
N ALA A 62 23.73 12.95 24.32
CA ALA A 62 22.58 13.67 23.75
C ALA A 62 21.74 12.83 22.77
N SER A 63 22.16 11.59 22.52
CA SER A 63 21.58 10.71 21.49
C SER A 63 20.55 9.73 22.06
N ARG A 64 19.43 9.50 21.35
CA ARG A 64 18.35 8.60 21.78
C ARG A 64 18.13 7.46 20.78
N PRO A 65 18.05 6.18 21.20
CA PRO A 65 17.74 5.09 20.30
C PRO A 65 16.27 5.20 19.84
N MET A 66 16.05 5.09 18.54
CA MET A 66 14.71 5.01 17.95
C MET A 66 14.22 3.56 17.95
N PRO A 67 12.90 3.33 17.98
CA PRO A 67 12.34 2.00 17.89
C PRO A 67 12.70 1.29 16.58
N GLU A 68 13.00 -0.01 16.67
CA GLU A 68 13.23 -0.86 15.50
C GLU A 68 11.95 -1.08 14.69
N THR A 69 10.78 -0.87 15.29
CA THR A 69 9.46 -1.04 14.67
C THR A 69 8.88 0.25 14.11
N LEU A 70 9.67 1.33 14.00
CA LEU A 70 9.12 2.65 13.69
C LEU A 70 8.38 2.68 12.35
N PHE A 71 8.96 2.16 11.27
CA PHE A 71 8.33 2.19 9.95
C PHE A 71 7.81 0.81 9.53
N GLY A 72 6.54 0.77 9.13
CA GLY A 72 5.89 -0.42 8.58
C GLY A 72 4.88 -0.08 7.50
N ILE A 73 4.18 -1.11 7.05
CA ILE A 73 3.15 -0.98 6.01
C ILE A 73 1.76 -1.30 6.57
N PHE A 74 0.78 -0.59 6.05
CA PHE A 74 -0.63 -0.89 6.26
C PHE A 74 -1.16 -1.57 5.01
N PHE A 75 -1.70 -2.78 5.17
CA PHE A 75 -2.32 -3.53 4.08
C PHE A 75 -3.80 -3.70 4.38
N GLU A 76 -4.62 -2.88 3.73
CA GLU A 76 -6.04 -3.13 3.65
C GLU A 76 -6.33 -4.03 2.46
N GLN A 77 -6.83 -5.23 2.77
CA GLN A 77 -6.85 -6.33 1.83
C GLN A 77 -7.63 -6.01 0.57
N GLU A 78 -8.72 -5.28 0.69
CA GLU A 78 -9.68 -5.11 -0.40
C GLU A 78 -10.04 -3.65 -0.67
N ILE A 79 -9.07 -2.76 -0.50
CA ILE A 79 -9.15 -1.41 -1.07
C ILE A 79 -8.50 -1.44 -2.46
N ASN A 80 -9.17 -0.87 -3.47
CA ASN A 80 -8.61 -0.69 -4.82
C ASN A 80 -8.05 -1.96 -5.50
N HIS A 81 -8.58 -3.15 -5.21
CA HIS A 81 -8.04 -4.44 -5.69
C HIS A 81 -6.60 -4.75 -5.25
N ALA A 82 -6.20 -4.28 -4.05
CA ALA A 82 -4.88 -4.54 -3.48
C ALA A 82 -4.60 -6.05 -3.25
N GLY A 83 -5.59 -6.80 -2.77
CA GLY A 83 -5.55 -8.25 -2.59
C GLY A 83 -5.91 -9.00 -3.87
N ALA A 84 -7.21 -9.23 -4.09
CA ALA A 84 -7.72 -9.89 -5.28
C ALA A 84 -7.57 -9.02 -6.54
N GLY A 85 -6.68 -9.44 -7.45
CA GLY A 85 -6.33 -8.70 -8.66
C GLY A 85 -5.08 -7.81 -8.53
N GLY A 86 -4.43 -7.84 -7.37
CA GLY A 86 -3.20 -7.12 -7.07
C GLY A 86 -2.11 -8.06 -6.58
N LEU A 87 -1.89 -8.09 -5.26
CA LEU A 87 -0.84 -8.86 -4.62
C LEU A 87 -1.03 -10.38 -4.82
N TRP A 88 -2.29 -10.84 -4.85
CA TRP A 88 -2.63 -12.24 -5.14
C TRP A 88 -2.66 -12.50 -6.66
N ASP A 89 -1.83 -13.43 -7.14
CA ASP A 89 -1.55 -13.68 -8.56
C ASP A 89 -2.62 -14.56 -9.25
N GLU A 90 -3.83 -14.58 -8.69
CA GLU A 90 -4.98 -15.19 -9.35
C GLU A 90 -5.39 -14.33 -10.55
N LEU A 91 -5.46 -14.96 -11.72
CA LEU A 91 -5.79 -14.27 -12.96
C LEU A 91 -7.29 -14.26 -13.22
N VAL A 92 -8.06 -15.18 -12.63
CA VAL A 92 -9.50 -15.30 -12.84
C VAL A 92 -10.26 -14.48 -11.81
N SER A 93 -10.93 -13.43 -12.26
CA SER A 93 -11.88 -12.70 -11.42
C SER A 93 -13.17 -13.51 -11.27
N ASN A 94 -13.75 -13.56 -10.07
CA ASN A 94 -14.92 -14.38 -9.73
C ASN A 94 -14.68 -15.89 -10.00
N ARG A 95 -13.59 -16.43 -9.43
CA ARG A 95 -13.17 -17.85 -9.57
C ARG A 95 -14.08 -18.87 -8.86
N GLY A 96 -14.66 -18.45 -7.74
CA GLY A 96 -15.24 -19.33 -6.71
C GLY A 96 -16.66 -19.85 -6.96
N GLY A 97 -17.20 -19.73 -8.19
CA GLY A 97 -18.49 -20.35 -8.51
C GLY A 97 -19.62 -19.38 -8.78
N PHE A 98 -19.35 -18.20 -9.36
CA PHE A 98 -20.40 -17.26 -9.73
C PHE A 98 -21.21 -16.81 -8.50
N GLU A 99 -20.61 -16.85 -7.31
CA GLU A 99 -21.22 -16.52 -6.02
C GLU A 99 -21.28 -15.00 -5.79
N ALA A 100 -20.75 -14.19 -6.71
CA ALA A 100 -20.74 -12.72 -6.63
C ALA A 100 -22.14 -12.07 -6.48
N GLY A 101 -23.22 -12.78 -6.83
CA GLY A 101 -24.61 -12.37 -6.58
C GLY A 101 -25.20 -12.88 -5.25
N GLY A 102 -24.36 -13.48 -4.40
CA GLY A 102 -24.76 -14.21 -3.21
C GLY A 102 -25.34 -15.60 -3.52
N PRO A 103 -25.91 -16.29 -2.51
CA PRO A 103 -26.40 -17.66 -2.67
C PRO A 103 -27.64 -17.77 -3.57
N ASN A 104 -28.21 -16.65 -4.02
CA ASN A 104 -29.47 -16.60 -4.76
C ASN A 104 -29.23 -16.88 -6.25
N THR A 105 -30.04 -17.79 -6.81
CA THR A 105 -30.01 -18.11 -8.24
C THR A 105 -31.15 -17.38 -8.97
N PRO A 106 -30.89 -16.76 -10.14
CA PRO A 106 -29.62 -16.69 -10.84
C PRO A 106 -28.66 -15.71 -10.16
N SER A 107 -27.44 -16.18 -9.90
CA SER A 107 -26.37 -15.35 -9.36
C SER A 107 -25.67 -14.57 -10.46
N ASN A 108 -25.02 -13.47 -10.09
CA ASN A 108 -24.28 -12.62 -11.02
C ASN A 108 -23.05 -13.37 -11.56
N ILE A 109 -22.98 -13.50 -12.89
CA ILE A 109 -21.84 -14.12 -13.56
C ILE A 109 -20.74 -13.14 -13.93
N ASP A 110 -20.94 -11.83 -13.74
CA ASP A 110 -19.93 -10.81 -14.02
C ASP A 110 -18.60 -11.12 -13.30
N PRO A 111 -17.42 -11.01 -13.97
CA PRO A 111 -17.19 -10.48 -15.32
C PRO A 111 -17.21 -11.54 -16.45
N TRP A 112 -17.70 -12.76 -16.18
CA TRP A 112 -17.80 -13.81 -17.19
C TRP A 112 -18.81 -13.44 -18.27
N SER A 113 -18.41 -13.67 -19.51
CA SER A 113 -19.21 -13.37 -20.70
C SER A 113 -19.31 -14.57 -21.62
N ILE A 114 -20.37 -14.62 -22.41
CA ILE A 114 -20.70 -15.76 -23.26
C ILE A 114 -20.01 -15.62 -24.63
N ILE A 115 -19.44 -16.72 -25.14
CA ILE A 115 -18.96 -16.86 -26.52
C ILE A 115 -20.00 -17.65 -27.31
N GLY A 116 -20.73 -16.96 -28.17
CA GLY A 116 -21.79 -17.53 -29.02
C GLY A 116 -23.13 -16.83 -28.80
N ASP A 117 -24.12 -17.20 -29.61
CA ASP A 117 -25.48 -16.67 -29.52
C ASP A 117 -26.39 -17.60 -28.71
N GLU A 118 -27.56 -17.12 -28.28
CA GLU A 118 -28.58 -17.91 -27.56
C GLU A 118 -29.04 -19.17 -28.33
N SER A 119 -28.89 -19.16 -29.66
CA SER A 119 -29.14 -20.33 -30.52
C SER A 119 -28.10 -21.44 -30.38
N SER A 120 -26.96 -21.12 -29.78
CA SER A 120 -25.74 -21.95 -29.76
C SER A 120 -25.36 -22.39 -28.35
N VAL A 121 -25.53 -21.51 -27.35
CA VAL A 121 -25.23 -21.80 -25.95
C VAL A 121 -26.20 -21.07 -25.01
N THR A 122 -26.65 -21.77 -23.97
CA THR A 122 -27.42 -21.19 -22.87
C THR A 122 -26.63 -21.38 -21.58
N VAL A 123 -26.41 -20.30 -20.85
CA VAL A 123 -25.62 -20.28 -19.61
C VAL A 123 -26.53 -19.89 -18.45
N SER A 124 -26.53 -20.69 -17.39
CA SER A 124 -27.32 -20.46 -16.18
C SER A 124 -26.53 -20.87 -14.93
N THR A 125 -26.88 -20.35 -13.76
CA THR A 125 -26.28 -20.75 -12.48
C THR A 125 -27.21 -21.67 -11.70
N GLU A 126 -26.67 -22.77 -11.14
CA GLU A 126 -27.43 -23.78 -10.40
C GLU A 126 -26.74 -24.14 -9.08
N ARG A 127 -27.53 -24.42 -8.04
CA ARG A 127 -27.02 -24.92 -6.75
C ARG A 127 -26.68 -26.41 -6.82
N SER A 128 -25.63 -26.76 -7.52
CA SER A 128 -25.28 -28.16 -7.81
C SER A 128 -23.83 -28.53 -7.49
N SER A 129 -23.04 -27.59 -6.95
CA SER A 129 -21.63 -27.79 -6.61
C SER A 129 -21.41 -28.91 -5.59
N CYS A 130 -20.21 -29.49 -5.59
CA CYS A 130 -19.76 -30.45 -4.59
C CYS A 130 -19.37 -29.82 -3.25
N PHE A 131 -19.21 -28.49 -3.19
CA PHE A 131 -18.77 -27.81 -1.97
C PHE A 131 -19.97 -27.38 -1.13
N GLU A 132 -19.96 -27.71 0.17
CA GLU A 132 -21.06 -27.36 1.08
C GLU A 132 -21.13 -25.85 1.35
N ARG A 133 -20.01 -25.14 1.21
CA ARG A 133 -19.89 -23.69 1.41
C ARG A 133 -20.10 -22.88 0.13
N ASN A 134 -19.68 -23.41 -1.01
CA ASN A 134 -19.84 -22.82 -2.35
C ASN A 134 -20.81 -23.67 -3.16
N LYS A 135 -22.08 -23.28 -3.23
CA LYS A 135 -23.14 -24.15 -3.77
C LYS A 135 -23.44 -23.86 -5.24
N VAL A 136 -23.15 -22.65 -5.71
CA VAL A 136 -23.45 -22.19 -7.05
C VAL A 136 -22.40 -22.70 -8.03
N ALA A 137 -22.87 -23.26 -9.14
CA ALA A 137 -22.06 -23.72 -10.25
C ALA A 137 -22.63 -23.20 -11.57
N LEU A 138 -21.76 -23.01 -12.56
CA LEU A 138 -22.18 -22.61 -13.91
C LEU A 138 -22.62 -23.82 -14.70
N ARG A 139 -23.87 -23.81 -15.13
CA ARG A 139 -24.40 -24.74 -16.12
C ARG A 139 -24.29 -24.12 -17.50
N MET A 140 -23.49 -24.73 -18.34
CA MET A 140 -23.36 -24.40 -19.75
C MET A 140 -24.05 -25.49 -20.58
N GLU A 141 -25.15 -25.12 -21.25
CA GLU A 141 -25.86 -25.99 -22.19
C GLU A 141 -25.53 -25.60 -23.62
N VAL A 142 -24.81 -26.49 -24.30
CA VAL A 142 -24.33 -26.30 -25.66
C VAL A 142 -25.32 -26.96 -26.61
N LEU A 143 -25.94 -26.16 -27.46
CA LEU A 143 -27.01 -26.58 -28.38
C LEU A 143 -26.49 -26.87 -29.80
N CYS A 144 -25.30 -26.38 -30.14
CA CYS A 144 -24.64 -26.61 -31.42
C CYS A 144 -23.79 -27.90 -31.41
N ASP A 145 -23.54 -28.46 -32.60
CA ASP A 145 -22.65 -29.61 -32.79
C ASP A 145 -21.77 -29.41 -34.04
N SER A 146 -20.69 -30.19 -34.13
CA SER A 146 -19.83 -30.35 -35.31
C SER A 146 -20.58 -30.83 -36.56
N ARG A 147 -21.73 -31.50 -36.39
CA ARG A 147 -22.59 -32.02 -37.47
C ARG A 147 -24.06 -31.87 -37.09
N GLY A 148 -24.87 -31.18 -37.90
CA GLY A 148 -26.30 -31.01 -37.65
C GLY A 148 -26.87 -29.71 -38.21
N ALA A 149 -28.12 -29.38 -37.84
CA ALA A 149 -28.81 -28.16 -38.28
C ALA A 149 -28.26 -26.86 -37.64
N ASN A 150 -27.66 -26.97 -36.44
CA ASN A 150 -27.00 -25.87 -35.74
C ASN A 150 -25.49 -26.17 -35.64
N ILE A 151 -24.71 -25.64 -36.58
CA ILE A 151 -23.26 -25.87 -36.67
C ILE A 151 -22.55 -24.88 -35.73
N CYS A 152 -21.64 -25.37 -34.88
CA CYS A 152 -20.87 -24.48 -34.01
C CYS A 152 -19.94 -23.54 -34.82
N PRO A 153 -19.77 -22.27 -34.40
CA PRO A 153 -18.80 -21.34 -35.00
C PRO A 153 -17.36 -21.89 -34.97
N SER A 154 -16.54 -21.45 -35.92
CA SER A 154 -15.10 -21.76 -35.95
C SER A 154 -14.41 -21.17 -34.72
N GLY A 155 -14.08 -22.01 -33.73
CA GLY A 155 -13.55 -21.60 -32.43
C GLY A 155 -14.32 -22.18 -31.23
N GLY A 156 -15.49 -22.78 -31.47
CA GLY A 156 -16.36 -23.34 -30.43
C GLY A 156 -17.23 -22.28 -29.75
N VAL A 157 -18.11 -22.73 -28.87
CA VAL A 157 -18.95 -21.87 -28.01
C VAL A 157 -18.67 -22.13 -26.55
N GLY A 158 -18.91 -21.15 -25.70
CA GLY A 158 -18.78 -21.31 -24.26
C GLY A 158 -18.73 -20.00 -23.51
N VAL A 159 -17.77 -19.85 -22.60
CA VAL A 159 -17.63 -18.67 -21.74
C VAL A 159 -16.19 -18.16 -21.72
N TYR A 160 -16.03 -16.87 -21.46
CA TYR A 160 -14.73 -16.26 -21.22
C TYR A 160 -14.71 -15.39 -19.97
N ASN A 161 -13.55 -15.31 -19.35
CA ASN A 161 -13.25 -14.42 -18.25
C ASN A 161 -12.19 -13.40 -18.69
N PRO A 162 -12.47 -12.09 -18.60
CA PRO A 162 -11.51 -11.05 -18.94
C PRO A 162 -10.43 -10.86 -17.86
N GLY A 163 -10.49 -11.54 -16.72
CA GLY A 163 -9.61 -11.34 -15.56
C GLY A 163 -9.89 -10.02 -14.85
N PHE A 164 -8.88 -9.51 -14.15
CA PHE A 164 -8.88 -8.18 -13.56
C PHE A 164 -8.51 -7.12 -14.62
N TRP A 165 -9.52 -6.70 -15.40
CA TRP A 165 -9.40 -5.75 -16.53
C TRP A 165 -8.38 -6.15 -17.60
N GLY A 166 -8.35 -7.44 -17.90
CA GLY A 166 -7.33 -8.10 -18.71
C GLY A 166 -6.63 -9.13 -17.84
N ILE A 167 -6.61 -10.39 -18.30
CA ILE A 167 -5.68 -11.37 -17.77
C ILE A 167 -4.33 -10.94 -18.28
N PHE A 168 -3.60 -10.23 -17.44
CA PHE A 168 -2.21 -10.03 -17.69
C PHE A 168 -1.42 -11.15 -17.07
N LEU A 169 -0.80 -11.88 -17.97
CA LEU A 169 0.14 -12.92 -17.68
C LEU A 169 1.41 -12.21 -17.20
N CYS A 170 1.62 -12.14 -15.88
CA CYS A 170 2.73 -11.41 -15.23
C CYS A 170 4.06 -11.49 -15.96
N GLN A 171 4.79 -10.36 -15.89
CA GLN A 171 6.13 -10.06 -16.39
C GLN A 171 6.78 -11.16 -17.26
N ASN A 172 7.03 -10.85 -18.53
CA ASN A 172 7.86 -11.69 -19.40
C ASN A 172 7.33 -13.12 -19.61
N ILE A 173 6.25 -13.32 -20.37
CA ILE A 173 6.27 -14.46 -21.30
C ILE A 173 7.30 -14.11 -22.39
N GLU A 174 8.57 -14.18 -22.03
CA GLU A 174 9.49 -14.84 -22.95
C GLU A 174 8.81 -16.18 -23.32
N GLN A 175 8.80 -16.52 -24.60
CA GLN A 175 8.26 -17.79 -25.06
C GLN A 175 8.62 -18.93 -24.08
N GLY A 176 7.62 -19.58 -23.45
CA GLY A 176 7.86 -20.75 -22.59
C GLY A 176 7.38 -20.70 -21.12
N LYS A 177 6.81 -19.61 -20.60
CA LYS A 177 6.19 -19.60 -19.25
C LYS A 177 4.95 -20.50 -19.18
N LYS A 178 4.71 -21.08 -18.00
CA LYS A 178 3.67 -22.08 -17.73
C LYS A 178 2.64 -21.58 -16.71
N TYR A 179 1.37 -21.81 -17.00
CA TYR A 179 0.23 -21.47 -16.14
C TYR A 179 -0.47 -22.74 -15.69
N LYS A 180 -0.76 -22.83 -14.40
CA LYS A 180 -1.57 -23.89 -13.82
C LYS A 180 -3.03 -23.44 -13.81
N VAL A 181 -3.86 -24.11 -14.61
CA VAL A 181 -5.31 -23.92 -14.60
C VAL A 181 -5.96 -25.10 -13.89
N VAL A 182 -6.79 -24.80 -12.91
CA VAL A 182 -7.57 -25.77 -12.15
C VAL A 182 -9.04 -25.49 -12.37
N LEU A 183 -9.81 -26.52 -12.70
CA LEU A 183 -11.25 -26.42 -12.82
C LEU A 183 -11.94 -27.70 -12.33
N TYR A 184 -13.14 -27.55 -11.77
CA TYR A 184 -14.01 -28.67 -11.44
C TYR A 184 -15.08 -28.81 -12.51
N VAL A 185 -15.21 -30.01 -13.06
CA VAL A 185 -16.14 -30.29 -14.16
C VAL A 185 -17.05 -31.46 -13.81
N ARG A 186 -18.31 -31.32 -14.20
CA ARG A 186 -19.29 -32.40 -14.20
C ARG A 186 -20.08 -32.37 -15.50
N SER A 187 -20.37 -33.54 -16.08
CA SER A 187 -21.21 -33.66 -17.27
C SER A 187 -21.88 -35.04 -17.31
N PRO A 188 -23.13 -35.14 -17.82
CA PRO A 188 -23.76 -36.45 -18.02
C PRO A 188 -23.24 -37.16 -19.27
N GLY A 189 -22.49 -36.46 -20.14
CA GLY A 189 -21.92 -36.97 -21.38
C GLY A 189 -20.39 -36.89 -21.39
N ALA A 190 -19.79 -37.41 -22.46
CA ALA A 190 -18.37 -37.22 -22.70
C ALA A 190 -18.08 -35.77 -23.12
N ILE A 191 -17.01 -35.19 -22.56
CA ILE A 191 -16.64 -33.79 -22.75
C ILE A 191 -15.38 -33.66 -23.61
N ASP A 192 -15.36 -32.60 -24.40
CA ASP A 192 -14.17 -32.10 -25.12
C ASP A 192 -14.16 -30.58 -24.93
N LEU A 193 -13.51 -30.14 -23.85
CA LEU A 193 -13.46 -28.73 -23.45
C LEU A 193 -12.07 -28.17 -23.75
N SER A 194 -11.99 -27.21 -24.65
CA SER A 194 -10.78 -26.44 -24.94
C SER A 194 -10.65 -25.29 -23.94
N VAL A 195 -9.58 -25.31 -23.15
CA VAL A 195 -9.18 -24.24 -22.24
C VAL A 195 -8.08 -23.45 -22.92
N SER A 196 -8.33 -22.18 -23.25
CA SER A 196 -7.36 -21.36 -23.98
C SER A 196 -7.19 -19.96 -23.40
N LEU A 197 -5.96 -19.47 -23.45
CA LEU A 197 -5.64 -18.06 -23.25
C LEU A 197 -5.58 -17.40 -24.62
N THR A 198 -6.35 -16.32 -24.79
CA THR A 198 -6.50 -15.63 -26.07
C THR A 198 -6.31 -14.14 -25.90
N SER A 199 -6.00 -13.45 -27.00
CA SER A 199 -6.07 -11.98 -27.06
C SER A 199 -7.48 -11.46 -26.73
N SER A 200 -7.61 -10.19 -26.34
CA SER A 200 -8.88 -9.53 -25.99
C SER A 200 -9.97 -9.72 -27.06
N ASN A 201 -9.57 -9.71 -28.33
CA ASN A 201 -10.46 -9.88 -29.48
C ASN A 201 -10.74 -11.36 -29.83
N GLY A 202 -10.13 -12.31 -29.13
CA GLY A 202 -10.25 -13.75 -29.40
C GLY A 202 -9.58 -14.22 -30.71
N SER A 203 -8.90 -13.34 -31.44
CA SER A 203 -8.32 -13.62 -32.76
C SER A 203 -7.02 -14.43 -32.71
N ARG A 204 -6.26 -14.31 -31.62
CA ARG A 204 -4.97 -15.00 -31.43
C ARG A 204 -5.02 -15.86 -30.17
N THR A 205 -4.83 -17.17 -30.33
CA THR A 205 -4.66 -18.11 -29.23
C THR A 205 -3.19 -18.13 -28.79
N LEU A 206 -2.94 -17.79 -27.53
CA LEU A 206 -1.61 -17.69 -26.92
C LEU A 206 -1.21 -19.01 -26.27
N ALA A 207 -2.15 -19.67 -25.60
CA ALA A 207 -1.98 -21.01 -25.05
C ALA A 207 -3.30 -21.77 -25.16
N SER A 208 -3.25 -23.08 -25.37
CA SER A 208 -4.45 -23.93 -25.36
C SER A 208 -4.12 -25.34 -24.88
N SER A 209 -5.08 -25.94 -24.19
CA SER A 209 -5.07 -27.35 -23.81
C SER A 209 -6.50 -27.87 -23.77
N ASN A 210 -6.69 -29.16 -24.03
CA ASN A 210 -8.02 -29.76 -24.09
C ASN A 210 -8.23 -30.72 -22.91
N VAL A 211 -9.39 -30.61 -22.28
CA VAL A 211 -9.90 -31.60 -21.32
C VAL A 211 -10.80 -32.56 -22.08
N ILE A 212 -10.25 -33.72 -22.41
CA ILE A 212 -11.01 -34.83 -22.98
C ILE A 212 -11.29 -35.82 -21.86
N ALA A 213 -12.57 -36.05 -21.55
CA ALA A 213 -12.95 -37.01 -20.52
C ALA A 213 -14.19 -37.82 -20.94
N SER A 214 -14.20 -39.10 -20.59
CA SER A 214 -15.34 -39.98 -20.86
C SER A 214 -16.48 -39.72 -19.87
N SER A 215 -17.70 -40.12 -20.21
CA SER A 215 -18.87 -39.87 -19.35
C SER A 215 -18.76 -40.51 -17.96
N SER A 216 -18.02 -41.61 -17.81
CA SER A 216 -17.77 -42.24 -16.50
C SER A 216 -16.80 -41.44 -15.62
N ASP A 217 -15.93 -40.63 -16.23
CA ASP A 217 -14.90 -39.87 -15.50
C ASP A 217 -15.42 -38.52 -15.00
N VAL A 218 -16.57 -38.06 -15.50
CA VAL A 218 -17.15 -36.74 -15.19
C VAL A 218 -18.61 -36.80 -14.75
N SER A 219 -19.13 -38.01 -14.49
CA SER A 219 -20.49 -38.18 -13.97
C SER A 219 -20.64 -37.54 -12.57
N ASN A 220 -19.56 -37.54 -11.80
CA ASN A 220 -19.39 -36.81 -10.54
C ASN A 220 -18.41 -35.65 -10.74
N TRP A 221 -18.50 -34.66 -9.84
CA TRP A 221 -17.57 -33.53 -9.79
C TRP A 221 -16.12 -34.01 -9.73
N THR A 222 -15.34 -33.61 -10.72
CA THR A 222 -13.96 -34.07 -10.88
C THR A 222 -13.04 -32.88 -11.09
N LYS A 223 -12.01 -32.78 -10.26
CA LYS A 223 -10.92 -31.80 -10.39
C LYS A 223 -10.08 -32.13 -11.63
N LYS A 224 -9.85 -31.14 -12.49
CA LYS A 224 -8.95 -31.21 -13.63
C LYS A 224 -7.89 -30.12 -13.51
N GLU A 225 -6.64 -30.53 -13.59
CA GLU A 225 -5.50 -29.63 -13.60
C GLU A 225 -4.84 -29.65 -14.98
N LEU A 226 -4.55 -28.47 -15.51
CA LEU A 226 -3.97 -28.27 -16.82
C LEU A 226 -2.76 -27.36 -16.70
N LEU A 227 -1.73 -27.66 -17.48
CA LEU A 227 -0.59 -26.77 -17.67
C LEU A 227 -0.69 -26.14 -19.06
N LEU A 228 -0.83 -24.82 -19.10
CA LEU A 228 -0.84 -24.03 -20.32
C LEU A 228 0.53 -23.41 -20.53
N GLU A 229 1.14 -23.66 -21.68
CA GLU A 229 2.41 -23.04 -22.07
C GLU A 229 2.14 -21.94 -23.10
N ALA A 230 2.57 -20.73 -22.81
CA ALA A 230 2.29 -19.58 -23.65
C ALA A 230 3.29 -19.44 -24.81
N LYS A 231 2.74 -19.29 -26.03
CA LYS A 231 3.49 -19.19 -27.29
C LYS A 231 3.73 -17.74 -27.75
N GLY A 232 3.18 -16.76 -27.03
CA GLY A 232 3.32 -15.35 -27.34
C GLY A 232 2.77 -14.46 -26.23
N THR A 233 3.05 -13.17 -26.32
CA THR A 233 2.69 -12.14 -25.35
C THR A 233 1.51 -11.31 -25.82
N ASP A 234 0.57 -11.02 -24.92
CA ASP A 234 -0.48 -10.04 -25.11
C ASP A 234 -0.88 -9.44 -23.75
N PRO A 235 -0.86 -8.10 -23.59
CA PRO A 235 -1.23 -7.45 -22.35
C PRO A 235 -2.72 -7.50 -22.00
N HIS A 236 -3.61 -7.77 -22.96
CA HIS A 236 -5.05 -7.81 -22.73
C HIS A 236 -5.59 -9.19 -23.03
N SER A 237 -5.09 -10.22 -22.36
CA SER A 237 -5.54 -11.59 -22.61
C SER A 237 -6.83 -11.92 -21.85
N ARG A 238 -7.52 -12.98 -22.27
CA ARG A 238 -8.71 -13.52 -21.60
C ARG A 238 -8.67 -15.05 -21.61
N LEU A 239 -9.18 -15.65 -20.55
CA LEU A 239 -9.33 -17.10 -20.41
C LEU A 239 -10.65 -17.49 -21.06
N GLN A 240 -10.60 -18.42 -22.01
CA GLN A 240 -11.77 -18.95 -22.69
C GLN A 240 -11.91 -20.45 -22.41
N LEU A 241 -13.15 -20.86 -22.16
CA LEU A 241 -13.57 -22.25 -22.03
C LEU A 241 -14.57 -22.51 -23.16
N THR A 242 -14.14 -23.21 -24.21
CA THR A 242 -14.98 -23.46 -25.39
C THR A 242 -15.11 -24.95 -25.70
N THR A 243 -16.23 -25.33 -26.29
CA THR A 243 -16.49 -26.68 -26.79
C THR A 243 -17.22 -26.62 -28.11
N ALA A 244 -17.03 -27.65 -28.94
CA ALA A 244 -17.73 -27.84 -30.21
C ALA A 244 -18.73 -29.01 -30.16
N ARG A 245 -18.93 -29.60 -28.98
CA ARG A 245 -19.76 -30.78 -28.79
C ARG A 245 -21.04 -30.43 -28.04
N LYS A 246 -22.17 -30.88 -28.58
CA LYS A 246 -23.48 -30.75 -27.93
C LYS A 246 -23.51 -31.48 -26.58
N GLY A 247 -23.94 -30.79 -25.53
CA GLY A 247 -24.03 -31.37 -24.20
C GLY A 247 -24.23 -30.33 -23.09
N VAL A 248 -24.45 -30.82 -21.88
CA VAL A 248 -24.52 -30.01 -20.66
C VAL A 248 -23.23 -30.19 -19.88
N ILE A 249 -22.58 -29.08 -19.53
CA ILE A 249 -21.34 -29.06 -18.76
C ILE A 249 -21.56 -28.15 -17.56
N TRP A 250 -21.31 -28.67 -16.37
CA TRP A 250 -21.22 -27.86 -15.17
C TRP A 250 -19.74 -27.56 -14.87
N LEU A 251 -19.46 -26.29 -14.61
CA LEU A 251 -18.14 -25.76 -14.29
C LEU A 251 -18.20 -25.09 -12.93
N ASP A 252 -17.17 -25.32 -12.13
CA ASP A 252 -17.01 -24.69 -10.82
C ASP A 252 -15.52 -24.52 -10.46
N GLN A 253 -15.23 -23.60 -9.53
CA GLN A 253 -13.90 -23.31 -8.98
C GLN A 253 -12.81 -23.22 -10.07
N VAL A 254 -12.94 -22.25 -10.97
CA VAL A 254 -12.00 -22.05 -12.08
C VAL A 254 -10.90 -21.09 -11.64
N SER A 255 -9.68 -21.59 -11.47
CA SER A 255 -8.51 -20.80 -11.09
C SER A 255 -7.43 -20.90 -12.17
N ALA A 256 -6.74 -19.79 -12.44
CA ALA A 256 -5.56 -19.78 -13.30
C ALA A 256 -4.44 -18.98 -12.63
N MET A 257 -3.36 -19.65 -12.29
CA MET A 257 -2.18 -19.03 -11.66
C MET A 257 -0.92 -19.33 -12.46
N PRO A 258 0.01 -18.37 -12.60
CA PRO A 258 1.34 -18.66 -13.11
C PRO A 258 2.10 -19.60 -12.17
N LEU A 259 3.00 -20.42 -12.71
CA LEU A 259 3.92 -21.23 -11.88
C LEU A 259 5.10 -20.40 -11.34
N ASP A 260 5.38 -19.27 -11.97
CA ASP A 260 6.44 -18.33 -11.60
C ASP A 260 5.88 -17.28 -10.63
N THR A 261 5.41 -17.73 -9.48
CA THR A 261 4.98 -16.86 -8.37
C THR A 261 6.16 -16.58 -7.45
N TYR A 262 6.05 -15.56 -6.60
CA TYR A 262 7.10 -15.23 -5.63
C TYR A 262 7.48 -16.46 -4.78
N LYS A 263 8.79 -16.76 -4.76
CA LYS A 263 9.43 -18.05 -4.40
C LYS A 263 8.98 -19.22 -5.27
N VAL A 264 9.96 -20.01 -5.74
CA VAL A 264 9.87 -21.14 -6.69
C VAL A 264 8.88 -22.27 -6.28
N GLN A 265 8.22 -22.16 -5.12
CA GLN A 265 7.27 -23.15 -4.59
C GLN A 265 5.88 -22.61 -4.19
N GLY A 266 5.45 -21.44 -4.69
CA GLY A 266 4.01 -21.21 -4.88
C GLY A 266 3.25 -20.64 -3.70
N HIS A 267 3.69 -19.50 -3.16
CA HIS A 267 2.87 -18.72 -2.21
C HIS A 267 1.72 -17.96 -2.88
N GLY A 268 1.62 -17.98 -4.22
CA GLY A 268 0.50 -17.39 -4.95
C GLY A 268 0.57 -15.88 -5.10
N PHE A 269 1.71 -15.26 -4.79
CA PHE A 269 1.91 -13.82 -4.85
C PHE A 269 2.58 -13.35 -6.12
N ARG A 270 2.18 -12.14 -6.54
CA ARG A 270 2.73 -11.41 -7.67
C ARG A 270 4.13 -10.91 -7.32
N SER A 271 5.15 -11.39 -8.04
CA SER A 271 6.56 -11.13 -7.68
C SER A 271 6.95 -9.66 -7.71
N ASP A 272 6.40 -8.90 -8.65
CA ASP A 272 6.72 -7.49 -8.88
C ASP A 272 6.23 -6.55 -7.77
N LEU A 273 5.03 -6.81 -7.23
CA LEU A 273 4.50 -6.07 -6.10
C LEU A 273 5.21 -6.47 -4.80
N VAL A 274 5.55 -7.76 -4.63
CA VAL A 274 6.33 -8.21 -3.46
C VAL A 274 7.75 -7.61 -3.47
N GLU A 275 8.39 -7.50 -4.63
CA GLU A 275 9.70 -6.82 -4.77
C GLU A 275 9.63 -5.36 -4.31
N MET A 276 8.57 -4.62 -4.69
CA MET A 276 8.38 -3.24 -4.21
C MET A 276 8.17 -3.16 -2.69
N LEU A 277 7.55 -4.18 -2.07
CA LEU A 277 7.41 -4.27 -0.62
C LEU A 277 8.74 -4.61 0.07
N LEU A 278 9.53 -5.51 -0.52
CA LEU A 278 10.87 -5.84 -0.03
C LEU A 278 11.80 -4.63 -0.08
N ASP A 279 11.65 -3.79 -1.11
CA ASP A 279 12.42 -2.57 -1.27
C ASP A 279 12.12 -1.51 -0.20
N ILE A 280 10.88 -1.47 0.34
CA ILE A 280 10.53 -0.65 1.49
C ILE A 280 11.15 -1.19 2.78
N LYS A 281 11.42 -2.50 2.88
CA LYS A 281 11.90 -3.19 4.10
C LYS A 281 11.03 -2.89 5.34
N PRO A 282 9.71 -3.16 5.29
CA PRO A 282 8.81 -2.88 6.41
C PRO A 282 9.18 -3.69 7.65
N ARG A 283 9.13 -3.05 8.83
CA ARG A 283 9.39 -3.72 10.11
C ARG A 283 8.13 -4.35 10.72
N PHE A 284 6.96 -3.88 10.29
CA PHE A 284 5.68 -4.49 10.62
C PHE A 284 4.69 -4.38 9.45
N ILE A 285 3.66 -5.22 9.46
CA ILE A 285 2.52 -5.18 8.56
C ILE A 285 1.21 -5.19 9.36
N ARG A 286 0.36 -4.17 9.20
CA ARG A 286 -1.01 -4.14 9.76
C ARG A 286 -1.99 -4.72 8.75
N PHE A 287 -2.67 -5.81 9.12
CA PHE A 287 -3.61 -6.57 8.28
C PHE A 287 -4.75 -7.15 9.12
N PRO A 288 -5.92 -7.50 8.53
CA PRO A 288 -6.29 -7.55 7.12
C PRO A 288 -6.86 -6.21 6.59
N GLY A 289 -6.72 -5.14 7.36
CA GLY A 289 -7.06 -3.77 6.97
C GLY A 289 -7.52 -2.93 8.14
N GLY A 290 -8.12 -1.79 7.82
CA GLY A 290 -8.83 -0.92 8.75
C GLY A 290 -10.28 -1.38 8.94
N GLY A 291 -11.07 -0.53 9.59
CA GLY A 291 -12.44 -0.82 10.03
C GLY A 291 -13.38 -1.05 8.88
N CYS A 292 -13.10 -0.43 7.74
CA CYS A 292 -13.85 -0.58 6.52
C CYS A 292 -13.99 -2.05 6.07
N PHE A 293 -12.89 -2.80 6.04
CA PHE A 293 -12.92 -4.19 5.61
C PHE A 293 -13.22 -5.18 6.75
N VAL A 294 -12.68 -4.93 7.94
CA VAL A 294 -12.85 -5.81 9.10
C VAL A 294 -14.26 -5.72 9.72
N GLU A 295 -14.89 -4.55 9.66
CA GLU A 295 -16.21 -4.29 10.24
C GLU A 295 -17.35 -4.45 9.22
N GLY A 296 -17.10 -4.10 7.96
CA GLY A 296 -18.12 -3.96 6.92
C GLY A 296 -19.13 -2.84 7.22
N GLU A 297 -19.92 -2.43 6.23
CA GLU A 297 -21.10 -1.58 6.42
C GLU A 297 -22.23 -2.30 7.17
N TRP A 298 -22.24 -3.64 7.11
CA TRP A 298 -23.16 -4.52 7.83
C TRP A 298 -22.44 -5.76 8.36
N LEU A 299 -22.82 -6.24 9.55
CA LEU A 299 -22.17 -7.41 10.20
C LEU A 299 -22.26 -8.72 9.42
N ARG A 300 -23.21 -8.83 8.50
CA ARG A 300 -23.35 -9.99 7.60
C ARG A 300 -22.18 -10.10 6.61
N ASN A 301 -21.51 -8.98 6.33
CA ASN A 301 -20.46 -8.84 5.33
C ASN A 301 -19.08 -8.62 5.98
N ALA A 302 -19.00 -8.64 7.32
CA ALA A 302 -17.74 -8.46 8.03
C ALA A 302 -16.79 -9.64 7.77
N PHE A 303 -15.49 -9.35 7.69
CA PHE A 303 -14.45 -10.34 7.47
C PHE A 303 -14.41 -11.41 8.57
N ARG A 304 -14.29 -12.69 8.17
CA ARG A 304 -14.24 -13.84 9.09
C ARG A 304 -13.01 -14.70 8.82
N TRP A 305 -12.02 -14.60 9.70
CA TRP A 305 -10.76 -15.33 9.54
C TRP A 305 -10.91 -16.86 9.47
N LYS A 306 -11.89 -17.46 10.15
CA LYS A 306 -12.15 -18.92 10.07
C LYS A 306 -12.68 -19.38 8.71
N GLU A 307 -13.26 -18.46 7.95
CA GLU A 307 -13.81 -18.72 6.62
C GLU A 307 -12.73 -18.51 5.54
N SER A 308 -11.63 -17.80 5.87
CA SER A 308 -10.48 -17.58 4.98
C SER A 308 -9.31 -18.57 5.18
N ILE A 309 -9.46 -19.60 6.03
CA ILE A 309 -8.48 -20.67 6.23
C ILE A 309 -8.96 -22.00 5.62
N GLY A 310 -8.00 -22.84 5.25
CA GLY A 310 -8.25 -24.13 4.59
C GLY A 310 -8.16 -24.07 3.07
N PRO A 311 -8.58 -25.12 2.36
CA PRO A 311 -8.54 -25.19 0.90
C PRO A 311 -9.28 -24.01 0.27
N TRP A 312 -8.68 -23.36 -0.72
CA TRP A 312 -9.28 -22.20 -1.37
C TRP A 312 -10.63 -22.52 -2.03
N GLU A 313 -10.86 -23.77 -2.44
CA GLU A 313 -12.12 -24.20 -3.05
C GLU A 313 -13.33 -24.15 -2.09
N GLU A 314 -13.09 -24.16 -0.77
CA GLU A 314 -14.13 -24.14 0.27
C GLU A 314 -14.34 -22.76 0.89
N ARG A 315 -13.58 -21.75 0.44
CA ARG A 315 -13.70 -20.39 0.95
C ARG A 315 -14.92 -19.72 0.32
N PRO A 316 -15.91 -19.26 1.11
CA PRO A 316 -17.14 -18.68 0.58
C PRO A 316 -16.94 -17.32 -0.08
N GLY A 317 -15.85 -16.63 0.26
CA GLY A 317 -15.74 -15.21 -0.03
C GLY A 317 -16.78 -14.38 0.73
N HIS A 318 -16.71 -13.07 0.55
CA HIS A 318 -17.74 -12.17 1.04
C HIS A 318 -17.80 -10.90 0.19
N PHE A 319 -18.94 -10.22 0.25
CA PHE A 319 -19.09 -8.93 -0.41
C PHE A 319 -18.56 -7.83 0.48
N GLY A 320 -17.44 -7.20 0.09
CA GLY A 320 -16.90 -6.01 0.73
C GLY A 320 -17.81 -4.82 0.42
N ASP A 321 -18.77 -4.55 1.29
CA ASP A 321 -19.77 -3.50 1.11
C ASP A 321 -19.19 -2.08 1.14
N VAL A 322 -18.11 -1.86 1.89
CA VAL A 322 -17.45 -0.54 1.96
C VAL A 322 -16.77 -0.17 0.64
N TRP A 323 -16.16 -1.14 -0.04
CA TRP A 323 -15.45 -0.94 -1.31
C TRP A 323 -16.26 -1.37 -2.54
N ASN A 324 -17.45 -1.94 -2.31
CA ASN A 324 -18.46 -2.32 -3.27
C ASN A 324 -17.95 -3.31 -4.34
N TYR A 325 -17.21 -4.34 -3.91
CA TYR A 325 -16.84 -5.46 -4.77
C TYR A 325 -16.76 -6.78 -4.00
N TRP A 326 -16.76 -7.89 -4.75
CA TRP A 326 -16.75 -9.23 -4.20
C TRP A 326 -15.32 -9.73 -3.98
N THR A 327 -15.05 -10.23 -2.77
CA THR A 327 -13.77 -10.81 -2.38
C THR A 327 -13.91 -12.32 -2.28
N ASP A 328 -12.96 -13.06 -2.84
CA ASP A 328 -12.97 -14.52 -2.85
C ASP A 328 -12.29 -15.14 -1.62
N ASP A 329 -11.75 -14.31 -0.72
CA ASP A 329 -10.94 -14.66 0.44
C ASP A 329 -9.79 -15.62 0.08
N GLY A 330 -9.29 -15.51 -1.15
CA GLY A 330 -8.18 -16.30 -1.67
C GLY A 330 -6.87 -15.98 -0.98
N LEU A 331 -6.64 -14.69 -0.77
CA LEU A 331 -5.69 -14.20 0.21
C LEU A 331 -6.41 -14.28 1.57
N GLY A 332 -5.87 -15.06 2.52
CA GLY A 332 -6.52 -15.30 3.81
C GLY A 332 -5.60 -15.01 4.97
N TYR A 333 -6.05 -15.36 6.17
CA TYR A 333 -5.27 -15.14 7.40
C TYR A 333 -3.92 -15.88 7.37
N PHE A 334 -3.90 -17.10 6.83
CA PHE A 334 -2.67 -17.90 6.74
C PHE A 334 -1.66 -17.29 5.76
N GLU A 335 -2.12 -16.85 4.59
CA GLU A 335 -1.28 -16.27 3.56
C GLU A 335 -0.65 -14.94 4.03
N PHE A 336 -1.38 -14.11 4.78
CA PHE A 336 -0.80 -12.90 5.40
C PHE A 336 0.22 -13.21 6.49
N LEU A 337 -0.03 -14.23 7.31
CA LEU A 337 0.96 -14.65 8.30
C LEU A 337 2.23 -15.18 7.61
N GLN A 338 2.08 -15.88 6.49
CA GLN A 338 3.19 -16.39 5.70
C GLN A 338 4.03 -15.26 5.07
N VAL A 339 3.39 -14.29 4.40
CA VAL A 339 4.07 -13.13 3.81
C VAL A 339 4.66 -12.22 4.89
N GLY A 340 3.86 -11.98 5.93
CA GLY A 340 4.16 -11.02 6.98
C GLY A 340 5.34 -11.48 7.84
N LEU A 341 5.29 -12.70 8.38
CA LEU A 341 6.18 -13.07 9.49
C LEU A 341 7.40 -13.91 9.15
N ALA A 342 7.23 -14.93 8.32
CA ALA A 342 8.04 -16.12 8.57
C ALA A 342 9.37 -16.09 7.82
N GLU A 343 9.39 -15.64 6.56
CA GLU A 343 10.57 -15.86 5.71
C GLU A 343 10.77 -14.86 4.56
N ASP A 344 9.74 -14.07 4.23
CA ASP A 344 9.70 -13.29 2.99
C ASP A 344 10.06 -11.83 3.24
N LEU A 345 9.19 -11.09 3.94
CA LEU A 345 9.41 -9.68 4.24
C LEU A 345 10.24 -9.44 5.52
N GLY A 346 10.24 -10.41 6.44
CA GLY A 346 10.87 -10.27 7.76
C GLY A 346 10.19 -9.21 8.66
N ALA A 347 8.90 -8.98 8.47
CA ALA A 347 8.12 -7.99 9.19
C ALA A 347 7.35 -8.62 10.38
N LEU A 348 7.02 -7.81 11.38
CA LEU A 348 6.14 -8.24 12.48
C LEU A 348 4.67 -8.05 12.10
N PRO A 349 3.78 -9.01 12.39
CA PRO A 349 2.37 -8.89 12.08
C PRO A 349 1.67 -8.02 13.13
N ILE A 350 0.76 -7.16 12.69
CA ILE A 350 -0.22 -6.51 13.54
C ILE A 350 -1.58 -7.00 13.10
N TRP A 351 -2.14 -7.90 13.89
CA TRP A 351 -3.42 -8.51 13.58
C TRP A 351 -4.56 -7.65 14.11
N VAL A 352 -5.41 -7.18 13.20
CA VAL A 352 -6.58 -6.35 13.52
C VAL A 352 -7.81 -7.23 13.66
N PHE A 353 -8.43 -7.21 14.84
CA PHE A 353 -9.70 -7.88 15.11
C PHE A 353 -10.87 -6.92 14.99
N ASN A 354 -12.02 -7.41 14.54
CA ASN A 354 -13.27 -6.69 14.80
C ASN A 354 -13.57 -6.76 16.31
N ASN A 355 -13.68 -5.62 17.00
CA ASN A 355 -13.92 -5.55 18.45
C ASN A 355 -15.39 -5.86 18.79
N GLY A 356 -15.71 -7.16 18.67
CA GLY A 356 -17.04 -7.70 18.65
C GLY A 356 -17.52 -7.76 17.20
N ILE A 357 -17.80 -8.98 16.69
CA ILE A 357 -18.50 -9.25 15.42
C ILE A 357 -19.91 -8.68 15.51
N GLY A 358 -19.97 -7.38 15.63
CA GLY A 358 -20.95 -6.69 16.43
C GLY A 358 -20.82 -5.20 16.28
N ILE A 359 -19.65 -4.69 15.89
CA ILE A 359 -19.51 -3.31 15.47
C ILE A 359 -19.24 -3.29 13.97
N SER A 360 -20.11 -2.55 13.29
CA SER A 360 -20.07 -2.19 11.88
C SER A 360 -20.29 -0.68 11.80
N HIS A 361 -20.12 -0.06 10.62
CA HIS A 361 -20.47 1.35 10.45
C HIS A 361 -21.93 1.63 10.85
N ASN A 362 -22.86 0.68 10.60
CA ASN A 362 -24.29 0.86 10.88
C ASN A 362 -24.83 0.02 12.04
N ASP A 363 -24.24 -1.14 12.32
CA ASP A 363 -24.73 -2.07 13.34
C ASP A 363 -23.87 -2.08 14.61
N GLN A 364 -24.53 -2.17 15.77
CA GLN A 364 -23.89 -2.35 17.07
C GLN A 364 -24.60 -3.45 17.86
N VAL A 365 -23.88 -4.52 18.21
CA VAL A 365 -24.37 -5.59 19.07
C VAL A 365 -24.18 -5.16 20.53
N ASP A 366 -25.28 -5.21 21.27
CA ASP A 366 -25.32 -4.90 22.69
C ASP A 366 -24.39 -5.81 23.49
N THR A 367 -23.60 -5.25 24.41
CA THR A 367 -22.66 -5.94 25.31
C THR A 367 -23.31 -7.06 26.15
N SER A 368 -24.64 -7.04 26.31
CA SER A 368 -25.43 -8.10 26.96
C SER A 368 -25.77 -9.28 26.04
N THR A 369 -25.83 -9.05 24.72
CA THR A 369 -26.15 -10.05 23.68
C THR A 369 -24.90 -10.59 22.99
N VAL A 370 -23.77 -9.89 23.13
CA VAL A 370 -22.44 -10.46 22.90
C VAL A 370 -22.34 -11.69 23.80
N LEU A 371 -22.64 -12.87 23.26
CA LEU A 371 -22.35 -14.15 23.89
C LEU A 371 -20.84 -14.14 24.16
N PRO A 372 -20.38 -13.87 25.40
CA PRO A 372 -19.00 -13.50 25.67
C PRO A 372 -18.02 -14.63 25.36
N PHE A 373 -18.53 -15.84 25.11
CA PHE A 373 -17.75 -17.02 24.80
C PHE A 373 -17.47 -17.17 23.31
N VAL A 374 -18.43 -16.97 22.39
CA VAL A 374 -18.17 -17.28 20.97
C VAL A 374 -17.19 -16.28 20.37
N GLN A 375 -17.41 -14.98 20.58
CA GLN A 375 -16.63 -13.92 19.92
C GLN A 375 -15.23 -13.75 20.53
N LEU A 376 -15.12 -13.90 21.84
CA LEU A 376 -13.82 -13.96 22.49
C LEU A 376 -13.06 -15.23 22.08
N GLN A 377 -13.76 -16.35 21.94
CA GLN A 377 -13.16 -17.58 21.45
C GLN A 377 -12.68 -17.42 20.01
N GLU A 378 -13.39 -16.71 19.12
CA GLU A 378 -12.88 -16.38 17.78
C GLU A 378 -11.53 -15.65 17.83
N ALA A 379 -11.40 -14.65 18.72
CA ALA A 379 -10.15 -13.91 18.86
C ALA A 379 -9.03 -14.79 19.42
N LEU A 380 -9.30 -15.53 20.51
CA LEU A 380 -8.34 -16.45 21.12
C LEU A 380 -7.93 -17.58 20.16
N ASP A 381 -8.88 -18.12 19.40
CA ASP A 381 -8.67 -19.16 18.41
C ASP A 381 -7.73 -18.70 17.29
N SER A 382 -7.82 -17.44 16.85
CA SER A 382 -6.89 -16.91 15.83
C SER A 382 -5.47 -16.73 16.38
N ILE A 383 -5.33 -16.30 17.64
CA ILE A 383 -4.02 -16.19 18.30
C ILE A 383 -3.44 -17.59 18.52
N GLU A 384 -4.27 -18.56 18.90
CA GLU A 384 -3.89 -19.97 19.00
C GLU A 384 -3.51 -20.55 17.63
N PHE A 385 -4.20 -20.18 16.55
CA PHE A 385 -3.80 -20.58 15.20
C PHE A 385 -2.40 -20.06 14.85
N ALA A 386 -2.12 -18.78 15.14
CA ALA A 386 -0.82 -18.19 14.86
C ALA A 386 0.30 -18.75 15.74
N ARG A 387 0.10 -18.81 17.07
CA ARG A 387 1.17 -19.09 18.06
C ARG A 387 1.10 -20.46 18.73
N GLY A 388 -0.03 -21.14 18.65
CA GLY A 388 -0.27 -22.39 19.37
C GLY A 388 0.66 -23.50 18.92
N ASP A 389 0.91 -24.46 19.82
CA ASP A 389 1.66 -25.66 19.50
C ASP A 389 0.97 -26.47 18.39
N PRO A 390 1.71 -27.23 17.56
CA PRO A 390 1.13 -28.07 16.51
C PRO A 390 0.07 -29.08 17.00
N ASP A 391 0.11 -29.46 18.28
CA ASP A 391 -0.85 -30.38 18.90
C ASP A 391 -2.13 -29.69 19.40
N SER A 392 -2.16 -28.36 19.36
CA SER A 392 -3.33 -27.58 19.76
C SER A 392 -4.44 -27.66 18.69
N ARG A 393 -5.67 -27.29 19.06
CA ARG A 393 -6.80 -27.41 18.14
C ARG A 393 -6.57 -26.61 16.87
N TRP A 394 -6.07 -25.39 17.00
CA TRP A 394 -5.84 -24.50 15.85
C TRP A 394 -4.41 -24.57 15.32
N GLY A 395 -3.42 -24.87 16.17
CA GLY A 395 -2.06 -25.14 15.71
C GLY A 395 -1.96 -26.38 14.82
N SER A 396 -2.78 -27.41 15.05
CA SER A 396 -2.88 -28.58 14.15
C SER A 396 -3.43 -28.23 12.77
N VAL A 397 -4.36 -27.26 12.68
CA VAL A 397 -4.86 -26.74 11.40
C VAL A 397 -3.75 -26.01 10.66
N ARG A 398 -2.99 -25.15 11.36
CA ARG A 398 -1.82 -24.46 10.79
C ARG A 398 -0.78 -25.46 10.27
N ALA A 399 -0.47 -26.49 11.07
CA ALA A 399 0.46 -27.54 10.69
C ALA A 399 -0.04 -28.34 9.47
N ALA A 400 -1.33 -28.64 9.40
CA ALA A 400 -1.95 -29.32 8.25
C ALA A 400 -1.92 -28.45 6.98
N MET A 401 -1.95 -27.12 7.11
CA MET A 401 -1.79 -26.17 6.01
C MET A 401 -0.33 -26.01 5.54
N GLY A 402 0.63 -26.71 6.16
CA GLY A 402 2.02 -26.76 5.72
C GLY A 402 3.00 -25.94 6.56
N HIS A 403 2.57 -25.33 7.67
CA HIS A 403 3.43 -24.56 8.55
C HIS A 403 3.36 -25.04 10.01
N PRO A 404 4.18 -26.02 10.42
CA PRO A 404 4.15 -26.53 11.79
C PRO A 404 4.69 -25.51 12.81
N GLU A 405 5.65 -24.68 12.46
CA GLU A 405 6.23 -23.70 13.39
C GLU A 405 5.23 -22.59 13.77
N PRO A 406 5.27 -22.06 15.00
CA PRO A 406 4.45 -20.94 15.40
C PRO A 406 4.95 -19.63 14.79
N PHE A 407 4.03 -18.72 14.48
CA PHE A 407 4.32 -17.36 14.01
C PHE A 407 4.61 -16.42 15.21
N ASP A 408 5.57 -15.51 15.06
CA ASP A 408 5.91 -14.44 16.02
C ASP A 408 4.87 -13.27 16.05
N LEU A 409 3.65 -13.56 16.50
CA LEU A 409 2.59 -12.57 16.67
C LEU A 409 2.71 -11.83 18.01
N ARG A 410 3.26 -10.61 18.01
CA ARG A 410 3.47 -9.79 19.22
C ARG A 410 2.41 -8.70 19.41
N PHE A 411 1.77 -8.25 18.34
CA PHE A 411 0.88 -7.09 18.34
C PHE A 411 -0.52 -7.45 17.86
N VAL A 412 -1.51 -6.93 18.57
CA VAL A 412 -2.92 -7.13 18.27
C VAL A 412 -3.65 -5.79 18.38
N ALA A 413 -4.46 -5.43 17.38
CA ALA A 413 -5.34 -4.28 17.43
C ALA A 413 -6.81 -4.70 17.62
N LEU A 414 -7.54 -3.99 18.48
CA LEU A 414 -8.94 -4.28 18.81
C LEU A 414 -9.88 -3.26 18.18
N GLY A 415 -10.48 -3.60 17.03
CA GLY A 415 -11.40 -2.79 16.20
C GLY A 415 -10.66 -1.88 15.24
N ASN A 416 -11.32 -0.87 14.67
CA ASN A 416 -10.67 0.28 14.03
C ASN A 416 -11.54 1.55 14.12
N GLU A 417 -10.97 2.72 14.44
CA GLU A 417 -11.72 4.01 14.53
C GLU A 417 -13.01 4.01 15.39
N ASP A 418 -13.22 3.02 16.25
CA ASP A 418 -14.47 2.80 16.98
C ASP A 418 -14.65 3.67 18.24
N CYS A 419 -13.70 4.54 18.56
CA CYS A 419 -13.65 5.21 19.86
C CYS A 419 -14.89 6.09 20.15
N TRP A 420 -15.55 6.60 19.09
CA TRP A 420 -16.78 7.39 19.22
C TRP A 420 -18.05 6.55 19.45
N LYS A 421 -17.98 5.22 19.27
CA LYS A 421 -19.13 4.31 19.44
C LYS A 421 -19.31 3.93 20.92
N LYS A 422 -20.51 4.16 21.44
CA LYS A 422 -20.86 3.98 22.87
C LYS A 422 -20.66 2.55 23.41
N ASN A 423 -20.65 1.54 22.55
CA ASN A 423 -20.52 0.13 22.93
C ASN A 423 -19.06 -0.37 22.88
N TYR A 424 -18.16 0.33 22.19
CA TYR A 424 -16.73 0.01 22.12
C TYR A 424 -16.07 0.23 23.48
N TRP A 425 -16.17 1.46 23.98
CA TRP A 425 -15.71 1.90 25.29
C TRP A 425 -16.92 2.40 26.10
N PRO A 426 -17.16 1.93 27.36
CA PRO A 426 -16.28 1.12 28.21
C PRO A 426 -16.56 -0.40 28.24
N GLY A 427 -17.49 -0.90 27.42
CA GLY A 427 -18.01 -2.27 27.54
C GLY A 427 -17.12 -3.36 26.93
N ASN A 428 -17.07 -3.42 25.60
CA ASN A 428 -16.49 -4.55 24.88
C ASN A 428 -14.96 -4.58 25.03
N TYR A 429 -14.28 -3.44 24.85
CA TYR A 429 -12.82 -3.35 24.88
C TYR A 429 -12.21 -3.96 26.16
N LEU A 430 -12.72 -3.61 27.35
CA LEU A 430 -12.19 -4.13 28.62
C LEU A 430 -12.29 -5.65 28.73
N ARG A 431 -13.39 -6.24 28.25
CA ARG A 431 -13.60 -7.69 28.31
C ARG A 431 -12.59 -8.43 27.43
N PHE A 432 -12.37 -7.95 26.21
CA PHE A 432 -11.37 -8.50 25.30
C PHE A 432 -9.95 -8.31 25.85
N TYR A 433 -9.63 -7.10 26.34
CA TYR A 433 -8.33 -6.80 26.92
C TYR A 433 -7.95 -7.77 28.06
N TYR A 434 -8.83 -7.91 29.06
CA TYR A 434 -8.55 -8.80 30.20
C TYR A 434 -8.49 -10.28 29.81
N ALA A 435 -9.30 -10.71 28.86
CA ALA A 435 -9.30 -12.09 28.40
C ALA A 435 -8.03 -12.45 27.60
N ILE A 436 -7.62 -11.58 26.68
CA ILE A 436 -6.40 -11.76 25.89
C ILE A 436 -5.18 -11.70 26.80
N LYS A 437 -5.05 -10.69 27.66
CA LYS A 437 -3.92 -10.60 28.61
C LYS A 437 -3.85 -11.77 29.60
N ARG A 438 -4.99 -12.40 29.92
CA ARG A 438 -5.01 -13.60 30.76
C ARG A 438 -4.52 -14.85 30.04
N ALA A 439 -4.82 -14.98 28.75
CA ALA A 439 -4.37 -16.12 27.94
C ALA A 439 -2.93 -15.93 27.43
N PHE A 440 -2.60 -14.72 26.99
CA PHE A 440 -1.35 -14.33 26.37
C PHE A 440 -0.85 -12.99 26.97
N PRO A 441 -0.15 -13.02 28.11
CA PRO A 441 0.26 -11.81 28.83
C PRO A 441 1.34 -11.00 28.09
N ASP A 442 2.05 -11.62 27.16
CA ASP A 442 3.16 -11.07 26.39
C ASP A 442 2.72 -10.29 25.14
N ILE A 443 1.52 -10.54 24.62
CA ILE A 443 0.96 -9.82 23.47
C ILE A 443 0.68 -8.37 23.87
N LYS A 444 1.17 -7.43 23.06
CA LYS A 444 0.88 -6.01 23.22
C LYS A 444 -0.41 -5.63 22.48
N ILE A 445 -1.30 -4.92 23.17
CA ILE A 445 -2.63 -4.57 22.65
C ILE A 445 -2.68 -3.10 22.24
N ILE A 446 -3.20 -2.85 21.03
CA ILE A 446 -3.44 -1.54 20.44
C ILE A 446 -4.94 -1.21 20.59
N SER A 447 -5.23 -0.02 21.13
CA SER A 447 -6.57 0.55 21.21
C SER A 447 -6.74 1.64 20.16
N ASN A 448 -7.96 1.80 19.61
CA ASN A 448 -8.21 2.78 18.55
C ASN A 448 -8.64 4.16 19.07
N CYS A 449 -8.55 4.37 20.38
CA CYS A 449 -8.84 5.66 20.97
C CYS A 449 -7.62 6.57 20.90
N ASP A 450 -7.78 7.78 20.36
CA ASP A 450 -6.70 8.77 20.29
C ASP A 450 -6.29 9.25 21.69
N GLY A 451 -5.07 8.87 22.09
CA GLY A 451 -4.42 9.28 23.34
C GLY A 451 -3.52 10.52 23.21
N SER A 452 -3.39 11.11 22.01
CA SER A 452 -2.43 12.19 21.74
C SER A 452 -2.76 13.50 22.46
N SER A 453 -4.05 13.80 22.63
CA SER A 453 -4.54 15.07 23.21
C SER A 453 -5.05 14.94 24.64
N ARG A 454 -5.45 13.73 25.06
CA ARG A 454 -5.96 13.43 26.40
C ARG A 454 -5.46 12.07 26.84
N GLN A 455 -5.14 11.96 28.12
CA GLN A 455 -4.77 10.67 28.70
C GLN A 455 -5.97 9.71 28.62
N LEU A 456 -5.71 8.50 28.11
CA LEU A 456 -6.72 7.45 28.02
C LEU A 456 -7.19 7.02 29.41
N ASP A 457 -8.49 6.78 29.55
CA ASP A 457 -9.15 6.34 30.77
C ASP A 457 -9.16 4.81 30.92
N HIS A 458 -8.44 4.09 30.05
CA HIS A 458 -8.39 2.65 29.98
C HIS A 458 -6.96 2.10 29.84
N PRO A 459 -6.70 0.87 30.33
CA PRO A 459 -5.39 0.24 30.15
C PRO A 459 -5.21 -0.18 28.70
N THR A 460 -4.09 0.22 28.09
CA THR A 460 -3.65 -0.23 26.75
C THR A 460 -2.13 -0.11 26.66
N ASP A 461 -1.50 -0.91 25.80
CA ASP A 461 -0.05 -0.81 25.56
C ASP A 461 0.24 0.26 24.49
N TYR A 462 -0.64 0.35 23.47
CA TYR A 462 -0.60 1.36 22.41
C TYR A 462 -1.94 2.04 22.21
N TYR A 463 -1.90 3.25 21.69
CA TYR A 463 -3.05 3.96 21.14
C TYR A 463 -2.86 4.24 19.65
N ASP A 464 -3.93 4.11 18.90
CA ASP A 464 -3.95 4.36 17.46
C ASP A 464 -4.28 5.84 17.17
N PHE A 465 -3.55 6.42 16.22
CA PHE A 465 -3.72 7.80 15.77
C PHE A 465 -3.82 7.83 14.24
N HIS A 466 -4.97 8.29 13.75
CA HIS A 466 -5.29 8.32 12.34
C HIS A 466 -5.34 9.76 11.82
N VAL A 467 -4.65 10.02 10.72
CA VAL A 467 -4.68 11.28 9.97
C VAL A 467 -4.77 11.00 8.48
N VAL A 468 -5.88 10.39 8.10
CA VAL A 468 -6.37 10.38 6.72
C VAL A 468 -7.27 11.64 6.60
N TYR A 469 -7.45 12.27 5.43
CA TYR A 469 -8.32 13.47 5.23
C TYR A 469 -7.75 14.86 5.54
N THR A 470 -6.46 15.09 5.33
CA THR A 470 -5.88 16.43 5.54
C THR A 470 -5.24 17.02 4.28
N SER A 471 -5.22 18.36 4.19
CA SER A 471 -4.44 19.09 3.20
C SER A 471 -2.95 19.05 3.54
N SER A 472 -2.08 19.27 2.54
CA SER A 472 -0.63 19.23 2.71
C SER A 472 -0.14 20.18 3.79
N SER A 473 -0.66 21.42 3.81
CA SER A 473 -0.29 22.42 4.81
C SER A 473 -0.67 22.02 6.23
N ASN A 474 -1.82 21.37 6.40
CA ASN A 474 -2.29 20.95 7.72
C ASN A 474 -1.49 19.72 8.21
N LEU A 475 -1.18 18.75 7.33
CA LEU A 475 -0.32 17.62 7.72
C LEU A 475 1.09 18.09 8.11
N PHE A 476 1.67 19.00 7.33
CA PHE A 476 2.96 19.58 7.64
C PHE A 476 2.95 20.34 8.98
N SER A 477 1.87 21.07 9.28
CA SER A 477 1.71 21.75 10.58
C SER A 477 1.58 20.78 11.78
N MET A 478 1.14 19.54 11.53
CA MET A 478 1.06 18.49 12.55
C MET A 478 2.40 17.84 12.89
N SER A 479 3.50 18.25 12.25
CA SER A 479 4.86 17.83 12.63
C SER A 479 5.18 18.06 14.12
N HIS A 480 4.57 19.07 14.75
CA HIS A 480 4.74 19.39 16.18
C HIS A 480 3.66 18.79 17.09
N LYS A 481 2.76 17.94 16.55
CA LYS A 481 1.60 17.42 17.29
C LYS A 481 1.99 16.67 18.56
N PHE A 482 3.05 15.88 18.50
CA PHE A 482 3.52 15.04 19.60
C PHE A 482 4.50 15.75 20.54
N ASP A 483 5.01 16.94 20.17
CA ASP A 483 5.99 17.69 20.97
C ASP A 483 5.44 18.00 22.39
N HIS A 484 4.14 18.32 22.45
CA HIS A 484 3.42 18.67 23.67
C HIS A 484 2.68 17.51 24.33
N ALA A 485 2.76 16.29 23.79
CA ALA A 485 2.11 15.13 24.38
C ALA A 485 2.66 14.84 25.78
N SER A 486 1.80 14.40 26.69
CA SER A 486 2.18 14.17 28.08
C SER A 486 3.13 12.98 28.18
N ARG A 487 4.37 13.24 28.61
CA ARG A 487 5.36 12.21 28.98
C ARG A 487 5.20 11.73 30.43
N ASN A 488 4.22 12.28 31.15
CA ASN A 488 3.95 11.99 32.56
C ASN A 488 2.72 11.09 32.65
N GLY A 489 2.90 9.81 33.00
CA GLY A 489 1.82 8.83 33.12
C GLY A 489 2.30 7.38 32.92
N PRO A 490 1.38 6.40 32.91
CA PRO A 490 1.67 5.06 32.42
C PRO A 490 2.18 5.17 30.99
N LYS A 491 3.29 4.49 30.67
CA LYS A 491 3.87 4.55 29.33
C LYS A 491 2.96 3.81 28.35
N VAL A 492 2.15 4.58 27.62
CA VAL A 492 1.37 4.11 26.47
C VAL A 492 2.01 4.71 25.23
N TRP A 493 2.32 3.85 24.27
CA TRP A 493 3.00 4.26 23.04
C TRP A 493 1.98 4.67 21.97
N ALA A 494 2.37 5.58 21.10
CA ALA A 494 1.58 5.99 19.94
C ALA A 494 1.87 5.07 18.76
N PHE A 495 0.82 4.62 18.11
CA PHE A 495 0.84 3.99 16.81
C PHE A 495 0.13 4.92 15.82
N VAL A 496 0.85 5.44 14.83
CA VAL A 496 0.24 6.22 13.75
C VAL A 496 -0.11 5.25 12.62
N SER A 497 -1.23 4.55 12.73
CA SER A 497 -1.53 3.45 11.81
C SER A 497 -1.92 3.88 10.40
N GLU A 498 -2.46 5.09 10.26
CA GLU A 498 -2.92 5.61 8.97
C GLU A 498 -2.60 7.11 8.86
N TYR A 499 -1.81 7.48 7.87
CA TYR A 499 -1.64 8.88 7.46
C TYR A 499 -1.49 8.98 5.95
N ALA A 500 -2.11 10.02 5.37
CA ALA A 500 -1.90 10.44 3.99
C ALA A 500 -2.47 11.85 3.78
N VAL A 501 -1.87 12.60 2.86
CA VAL A 501 -2.52 13.81 2.31
C VAL A 501 -3.60 13.37 1.32
N THR A 502 -4.77 14.00 1.32
CA THR A 502 -5.86 13.66 0.39
C THR A 502 -6.43 14.90 -0.29
N GLY A 503 -7.30 14.70 -1.28
CA GLY A 503 -8.00 15.77 -1.98
C GLY A 503 -7.18 16.39 -3.12
N LYS A 504 -7.39 17.68 -3.40
CA LYS A 504 -6.79 18.35 -4.57
C LYS A 504 -5.27 18.44 -4.51
N ASP A 505 -4.71 18.56 -3.31
CA ASP A 505 -3.27 18.71 -3.10
C ASP A 505 -2.54 17.38 -3.32
N ALA A 506 -3.22 16.25 -3.11
CA ALA A 506 -2.69 14.92 -3.32
C ALA A 506 -2.75 14.45 -4.78
N GLY A 507 -3.80 14.83 -5.52
CA GLY A 507 -4.02 14.36 -6.88
C GLY A 507 -4.02 12.83 -6.95
N THR A 508 -3.12 12.23 -7.74
CA THR A 508 -2.89 10.77 -7.76
C THR A 508 -1.61 10.33 -7.03
N GLY A 509 -0.97 11.25 -6.29
CA GLY A 509 0.31 11.07 -5.61
C GLY A 509 1.29 12.17 -6.02
N SER A 510 1.02 13.40 -5.61
CA SER A 510 1.82 14.57 -5.97
C SER A 510 3.11 14.70 -5.15
N LEU A 511 4.09 15.43 -5.69
CA LEU A 511 5.27 15.85 -4.92
C LEU A 511 4.88 16.66 -3.67
N LEU A 512 3.88 17.53 -3.76
CA LEU A 512 3.41 18.34 -2.62
C LEU A 512 2.92 17.49 -1.44
N ALA A 513 2.20 16.39 -1.73
CA ALA A 513 1.78 15.44 -0.71
C ALA A 513 2.97 14.76 -0.05
N ALA A 514 3.90 14.24 -0.85
CA ALA A 514 5.11 13.58 -0.36
C ALA A 514 5.99 14.49 0.52
N LEU A 515 6.11 15.79 0.18
CA LEU A 515 6.85 16.75 1.00
C LEU A 515 6.19 17.03 2.35
N ALA A 516 4.85 17.12 2.38
CA ALA A 516 4.11 17.28 3.62
C ALA A 516 4.21 16.05 4.52
N GLU A 517 4.14 14.86 3.92
CA GLU A 517 4.32 13.57 4.60
C GLU A 517 5.74 13.44 5.16
N ALA A 518 6.76 13.80 4.39
CA ALA A 518 8.15 13.80 4.87
C ALA A 518 8.35 14.76 6.06
N GLY A 519 7.74 15.95 6.02
CA GLY A 519 7.77 16.89 7.15
C GLY A 519 7.07 16.35 8.41
N PHE A 520 5.95 15.66 8.23
CA PHE A 520 5.24 15.00 9.33
C PHE A 520 6.06 13.83 9.91
N LEU A 521 6.65 12.99 9.06
CA LEU A 521 7.51 11.88 9.47
C LEU A 521 8.71 12.36 10.28
N ILE A 522 9.36 13.47 9.91
CA ILE A 522 10.42 14.06 10.73
C ILE A 522 9.91 14.44 12.14
N GLY A 523 8.68 14.95 12.23
CA GLY A 523 8.02 15.21 13.51
C GLY A 523 7.87 13.94 14.37
N LEU A 524 7.52 12.82 13.73
CA LEU A 524 7.42 11.52 14.39
C LEU A 524 8.79 10.99 14.83
N GLU A 525 9.83 11.12 14.00
CA GLU A 525 11.20 10.72 14.36
C GLU A 525 11.71 11.45 15.61
N LYS A 526 11.45 12.77 15.70
CA LYS A 526 11.79 13.59 16.87
C LYS A 526 11.09 13.14 18.15
N ASN A 527 9.88 12.61 18.01
CA ASN A 527 9.05 12.11 19.10
C ASN A 527 9.03 10.58 19.17
N SER A 528 10.09 9.91 18.68
CA SER A 528 10.29 8.46 18.74
C SER A 528 10.38 7.90 20.17
N ASP A 529 10.41 8.77 21.19
CA ASP A 529 10.23 8.41 22.60
C ASP A 529 8.78 8.06 22.98
N LEU A 530 7.81 8.52 22.18
CA LEU A 530 6.38 8.27 22.32
C LEU A 530 5.81 7.48 21.15
N VAL A 531 6.27 7.74 19.92
CA VAL A 531 5.81 7.08 18.70
C VAL A 531 6.68 5.87 18.40
N GLU A 532 6.09 4.68 18.42
CA GLU A 532 6.82 3.42 18.22
C GLU A 532 6.58 2.77 16.86
N MET A 533 5.46 3.10 16.21
CA MET A 533 5.04 2.51 14.93
C MET A 533 4.32 3.57 14.08
N THR A 534 4.56 3.55 12.77
CA THR A 534 3.86 4.39 11.79
C THR A 534 3.72 3.68 10.44
N SER A 535 2.56 3.85 9.79
CA SER A 535 2.26 3.26 8.49
C SER A 535 1.43 4.19 7.59
N TYR A 536 1.85 4.28 6.32
CA TYR A 536 1.14 5.02 5.27
C TYR A 536 -0.08 4.23 4.79
N ALA A 537 -1.19 4.92 4.51
CA ALA A 537 -2.43 4.29 4.04
C ALA A 537 -3.16 5.14 2.99
N PRO A 538 -3.66 4.55 1.89
CA PRO A 538 -3.55 3.14 1.47
C PRO A 538 -2.27 2.83 0.67
N LEU A 539 -1.89 1.54 0.63
CA LEU A 539 -0.62 1.10 0.03
C LEU A 539 -0.69 0.84 -1.48
N PHE A 540 -1.79 0.28 -1.96
CA PHE A 540 -1.91 -0.26 -3.31
C PHE A 540 -3.16 0.26 -4.02
N VAL A 541 -3.03 0.55 -5.33
CA VAL A 541 -4.16 0.90 -6.18
C VAL A 541 -4.04 0.32 -7.58
N ASN A 542 -5.09 -0.40 -7.99
CA ASN A 542 -5.28 -0.76 -9.38
C ASN A 542 -5.90 0.44 -10.14
N VAL A 543 -5.25 0.88 -11.22
CA VAL A 543 -5.72 2.05 -11.98
C VAL A 543 -7.07 1.90 -12.65
N ASN A 544 -7.53 0.66 -12.85
CA ASN A 544 -8.79 0.38 -13.53
C ASN A 544 -10.01 0.55 -12.61
N ASP A 545 -9.84 0.41 -11.28
CA ASP A 545 -10.90 0.69 -10.29
C ASP A 545 -10.32 1.37 -9.05
N ARG A 546 -10.26 2.71 -9.14
CA ARG A 546 -9.80 3.58 -8.06
C ARG A 546 -10.97 3.97 -7.17
N ARG A 547 -11.03 3.42 -5.95
CA ARG A 547 -11.99 3.78 -4.89
C ARG A 547 -11.44 4.86 -3.97
N TRP A 548 -10.13 4.87 -3.74
CA TRP A 548 -9.44 5.83 -2.91
C TRP A 548 -8.28 6.50 -3.63
N ASN A 549 -7.90 7.70 -3.19
CA ASN A 549 -6.66 8.37 -3.60
C ASN A 549 -6.16 9.28 -2.45
N PRO A 550 -4.85 9.48 -2.32
CA PRO A 550 -3.75 8.88 -3.08
C PRO A 550 -3.34 7.51 -2.52
N ASP A 551 -2.43 6.82 -3.21
CA ASP A 551 -1.88 5.53 -2.79
C ASP A 551 -0.37 5.48 -3.05
N ALA A 552 0.37 4.64 -2.33
CA ALA A 552 1.83 4.56 -2.47
C ALA A 552 2.26 3.85 -3.77
N ILE A 553 1.66 2.69 -4.08
CA ILE A 553 2.02 1.86 -5.22
C ILE A 553 0.83 1.78 -6.18
N VAL A 554 1.05 2.27 -7.39
CA VAL A 554 0.07 2.21 -8.45
C VAL A 554 0.44 1.08 -9.40
N PHE A 555 -0.52 0.23 -9.71
CA PHE A 555 -0.32 -0.86 -10.65
C PHE A 555 -1.48 -0.99 -11.63
N ASP A 556 -1.18 -1.57 -12.77
CA ASP A 556 -2.16 -2.19 -13.65
C ASP A 556 -1.84 -3.68 -13.74
N SER A 557 -2.49 -4.36 -14.68
CA SER A 557 -2.30 -5.78 -14.85
C SER A 557 -0.82 -6.14 -15.15
N TYR A 558 0.02 -5.22 -15.69
CA TYR A 558 1.40 -5.49 -16.14
C TYR A 558 2.52 -4.52 -15.76
N ARG A 559 2.17 -3.33 -15.34
CA ARG A 559 3.07 -2.25 -14.97
C ARG A 559 2.76 -1.85 -13.55
N GLN A 560 3.79 -1.37 -12.89
CA GLN A 560 3.73 -0.87 -11.55
C GLN A 560 4.68 0.33 -11.45
N TYR A 561 4.32 1.30 -10.63
CA TYR A 561 5.20 2.41 -10.28
C TYR A 561 4.92 2.88 -8.86
N GLY A 562 5.96 3.36 -8.19
CA GLY A 562 5.85 4.03 -6.90
C GLY A 562 5.53 5.51 -7.08
N THR A 563 4.60 6.03 -6.30
CA THR A 563 4.35 7.48 -6.22
C THR A 563 5.48 8.18 -5.46
N PRO A 564 5.61 9.51 -5.52
CA PRO A 564 6.55 10.27 -4.67
C PRO A 564 6.45 9.89 -3.18
N SER A 565 5.24 9.60 -2.68
CA SER A 565 5.01 9.12 -1.31
C SER A 565 5.66 7.76 -1.04
N TYR A 566 5.65 6.83 -2.00
CA TYR A 566 6.37 5.55 -1.88
C TYR A 566 7.87 5.75 -1.70
N TRP A 567 8.48 6.63 -2.50
CA TRP A 567 9.91 6.93 -2.40
C TRP A 567 10.26 7.55 -1.05
N VAL A 568 9.38 8.41 -0.50
CA VAL A 568 9.54 8.92 0.87
C VAL A 568 9.48 7.78 1.89
N GLN A 569 8.51 6.86 1.81
CA GLN A 569 8.43 5.72 2.73
C GLN A 569 9.68 4.83 2.67
N GLN A 570 10.13 4.51 1.46
CA GLN A 570 11.35 3.73 1.25
C GLN A 570 12.58 4.43 1.87
N PHE A 571 12.68 5.75 1.72
CA PHE A 571 13.79 6.52 2.28
C PHE A 571 13.78 6.50 3.82
N PHE A 572 12.62 6.71 4.43
CA PHE A 572 12.47 6.76 5.89
C PHE A 572 12.58 5.39 6.56
N ALA A 573 12.49 4.28 5.82
CA ALA A 573 12.67 2.93 6.38
C ALA A 573 13.99 2.74 7.14
N GLU A 574 15.07 3.37 6.68
CA GLU A 574 16.42 3.34 7.31
C GLU A 574 16.45 4.02 8.69
N SER A 575 15.45 4.83 9.02
CA SER A 575 15.33 5.46 10.34
C SER A 575 14.87 4.48 11.43
N SER A 576 14.37 3.30 11.06
CA SER A 576 13.99 2.25 12.01
C SER A 576 15.23 1.65 12.68
N GLY A 577 15.34 1.76 14.00
CA GLY A 577 16.51 1.34 14.77
C GLY A 577 17.70 2.32 14.71
N ALA A 578 17.52 3.49 14.08
CA ALA A 578 18.54 4.54 14.09
C ALA A 578 18.63 5.24 15.47
N THR A 579 19.65 6.07 15.65
CA THR A 579 19.81 6.89 16.86
C THR A 579 19.55 8.35 16.52
N LEU A 580 18.53 8.94 17.13
CA LEU A 580 18.22 10.36 17.01
C LEU A 580 19.30 11.20 17.70
N LEU A 581 19.85 12.17 16.98
CA LEU A 581 20.79 13.16 17.51
C LEU A 581 20.04 14.45 17.86
N ASN A 582 20.48 15.14 18.91
CA ASN A 582 19.86 16.40 19.28
C ASN A 582 20.22 17.47 18.24
N SER A 583 19.21 17.98 17.53
CA SER A 583 19.39 18.97 16.46
C SER A 583 18.55 20.21 16.73
N THR A 584 19.17 21.39 16.70
CA THR A 584 18.47 22.67 16.82
C THR A 584 18.52 23.42 15.50
N LEU A 585 17.36 23.66 14.90
CA LEU A 585 17.22 24.48 13.70
C LEU A 585 16.90 25.92 14.10
N GLN A 586 17.75 26.85 13.68
CA GLN A 586 17.55 28.29 13.84
C GLN A 586 17.12 28.88 12.50
N ILE A 587 15.84 29.20 12.38
CA ILE A 587 15.25 29.82 11.20
C ILE A 587 14.05 30.69 11.63
N ASP A 588 13.86 31.82 10.96
CA ASP A 588 12.74 32.74 11.20
C ASP A 588 11.43 32.32 10.47
N SER A 589 11.42 31.16 9.80
CA SER A 589 10.30 30.66 8.98
C SER A 589 9.88 29.26 9.42
N THR A 590 8.58 28.99 9.43
CA THR A 590 8.00 27.68 9.81
C THR A 590 8.01 26.66 8.69
N SER A 591 8.61 26.97 7.53
CA SER A 591 8.55 26.14 6.31
C SER A 591 9.67 25.11 6.18
N LEU A 592 10.65 25.11 7.08
CA LEU A 592 11.79 24.18 7.06
C LEU A 592 11.74 23.30 8.32
N ILE A 593 11.83 21.98 8.12
CA ILE A 593 11.90 21.03 9.22
C ILE A 593 13.13 20.16 9.01
N ALA A 594 13.92 20.03 10.07
CA ALA A 594 15.16 19.26 10.09
C ALA A 594 15.17 18.31 11.28
N SER A 595 15.65 17.10 11.05
CA SER A 595 16.04 16.12 12.07
C SER A 595 17.42 15.58 11.71
N ALA A 596 18.17 15.13 12.71
CA ALA A 596 19.45 14.48 12.53
C ALA A 596 19.41 13.09 13.16
N ILE A 597 19.64 12.05 12.35
CA ILE A 597 19.75 10.67 12.85
C ILE A 597 21.11 10.10 12.50
N SER A 598 21.66 9.27 13.38
CA SER A 598 22.81 8.41 13.13
C SER A 598 22.32 6.98 12.93
N TRP A 599 22.55 6.41 11.75
CA TRP A 599 22.25 5.01 11.48
C TRP A 599 23.52 4.26 11.03
N GLN A 600 23.55 2.94 11.22
CA GLN A 600 24.68 2.09 10.84
C GLN A 600 24.25 1.17 9.70
N ASP A 601 24.98 1.21 8.59
CA ASP A 601 24.78 0.25 7.52
C ASP A 601 25.43 -1.10 7.89
N GLU A 602 24.60 -2.13 8.09
CA GLU A 602 25.04 -3.49 8.39
C GLU A 602 25.98 -4.06 7.31
N LYS A 603 25.89 -3.58 6.06
CA LYS A 603 26.74 -4.05 4.95
C LYS A 603 28.08 -3.32 4.86
N ALA A 604 28.17 -2.10 5.38
CA ALA A 604 29.35 -1.24 5.18
C ALA A 604 30.09 -0.87 6.47
N ASP A 605 29.53 -1.12 7.66
CA ASP A 605 30.05 -0.66 8.96
C ASP A 605 30.31 0.86 8.99
N LYS A 606 29.44 1.60 8.30
CA LYS A 606 29.52 3.05 8.11
C LYS A 606 28.38 3.73 8.86
N LYS A 607 28.69 4.80 9.60
CA LYS A 607 27.67 5.62 10.28
C LYS A 607 27.38 6.88 9.47
N TYR A 608 26.11 7.07 9.11
CA TYR A 608 25.67 8.23 8.34
C TYR A 608 24.84 9.16 9.23
N ILE A 609 25.05 10.46 9.11
CA ILE A 609 24.16 11.49 9.67
C ILE A 609 23.24 11.98 8.54
N ARG A 610 21.92 11.85 8.71
CA ARG A 610 20.87 12.22 7.72
C ARG A 610 20.17 13.51 8.10
N ILE A 611 19.91 14.42 7.14
CA ILE A 611 19.35 15.75 7.45
C ILE A 611 18.47 16.40 6.33
N ASN A 612 17.21 16.79 6.67
CA ASN A 612 16.32 17.88 6.15
C ASN A 612 15.10 17.60 5.22
N VAL A 613 14.05 18.43 5.37
CA VAL A 613 12.96 18.71 4.39
C VAL A 613 12.76 20.23 4.26
N ASN A 614 12.77 20.77 3.04
CA ASN A 614 12.34 22.14 2.74
C ASN A 614 10.96 22.19 2.09
N PHE A 615 9.94 22.57 2.87
CA PHE A 615 8.57 22.74 2.41
C PHE A 615 8.29 24.17 1.90
N GLY A 616 9.25 25.09 2.00
CA GLY A 616 9.08 26.48 1.59
C GLY A 616 9.14 26.70 0.08
N SER A 617 8.46 27.75 -0.40
CA SER A 617 8.49 28.19 -1.79
C SER A 617 9.76 28.93 -2.20
N ASN A 618 10.66 29.20 -1.25
CA ASN A 618 11.92 29.91 -1.47
C ASN A 618 13.10 28.96 -1.30
N ALA A 619 14.16 29.21 -2.07
CA ALA A 619 15.44 28.57 -1.84
C ALA A 619 15.99 28.98 -0.46
N VAL A 620 16.56 28.01 0.26
CA VAL A 620 17.10 28.23 1.61
C VAL A 620 18.57 27.82 1.61
N THR A 621 19.45 28.74 2.00
CA THR A 621 20.85 28.41 2.23
C THR A 621 20.98 27.84 3.64
N LEU A 622 21.27 26.55 3.74
CA LEU A 622 21.43 25.87 5.02
C LEU A 622 22.91 25.74 5.38
N ARG A 623 23.25 26.21 6.59
CA ARG A 623 24.56 26.01 7.20
C ARG A 623 24.45 24.95 8.29
N ILE A 624 25.12 23.83 8.08
CA ILE A 624 25.13 22.69 9.00
C ILE A 624 26.43 22.74 9.80
N TYR A 625 26.29 22.77 11.13
CA TYR A 625 27.38 22.69 12.08
C TYR A 625 27.21 21.44 12.95
N VAL A 626 28.22 20.57 12.97
CA VAL A 626 28.19 19.35 13.78
C VAL A 626 29.13 19.50 14.97
N ASP A 627 28.55 19.60 16.17
CA ASP A 627 29.26 19.80 17.43
C ASP A 627 29.54 18.46 18.14
N GLY A 628 30.59 18.41 18.95
CA GLY A 628 30.88 17.27 19.84
C GLY A 628 31.58 16.07 19.19
N MET A 629 32.16 16.21 17.99
CA MET A 629 33.09 15.20 17.44
C MET A 629 34.53 15.50 17.86
N ASP A 630 35.25 14.53 18.42
CA ASP A 630 36.70 14.65 18.60
C ASP A 630 37.38 14.44 17.23
N PRO A 631 38.04 15.46 16.66
CA PRO A 631 38.67 15.40 15.34
C PRO A 631 39.82 14.38 15.26
N ASN A 632 40.29 13.84 16.39
CA ASN A 632 41.27 12.75 16.44
C ASN A 632 40.64 11.35 16.39
N VAL A 633 39.33 11.23 16.65
CA VAL A 633 38.63 9.94 16.77
C VAL A 633 37.75 9.68 15.56
N ALA A 634 37.09 10.70 15.00
CA ALA A 634 36.25 10.56 13.84
C ALA A 634 36.39 11.73 12.85
N ARG A 635 36.38 11.44 11.54
CA ARG A 635 36.34 12.43 10.47
C ARG A 635 35.07 12.27 9.66
N LEU A 636 34.52 13.38 9.18
CA LEU A 636 33.45 13.40 8.19
C LEU A 636 34.09 13.33 6.80
N SER A 637 33.99 12.19 6.14
CA SER A 637 34.35 12.01 4.74
C SER A 637 33.08 11.83 3.92
N GLY A 638 33.11 12.06 2.60
CA GLY A 638 32.00 11.70 1.69
C GLY A 638 30.62 12.30 2.02
N LEU A 639 30.27 13.40 1.34
CA LEU A 639 28.90 13.95 1.37
C LEU A 639 28.09 13.37 0.21
N THR A 640 27.10 12.52 0.53
CA THR A 640 26.08 12.09 -0.44
C THR A 640 24.82 12.89 -0.22
N GLU A 641 24.30 13.49 -1.28
CA GLU A 641 23.03 14.22 -1.27
C GLU A 641 21.97 13.36 -1.96
N THR A 642 20.86 13.12 -1.29
CA THR A 642 19.68 12.46 -1.85
C THR A 642 18.56 13.50 -1.98
N VAL A 643 18.14 13.82 -3.20
CA VAL A 643 17.13 14.87 -3.46
C VAL A 643 15.92 14.28 -4.15
N LEU A 644 14.74 14.62 -3.64
CA LEU A 644 13.46 14.51 -4.33
C LEU A 644 12.99 15.92 -4.72
N ARG A 645 12.99 16.21 -6.02
CA ARG A 645 12.53 17.50 -6.57
C ARG A 645 11.89 17.31 -7.94
N SER A 646 11.02 18.25 -8.30
CA SER A 646 10.50 18.40 -9.66
C SER A 646 10.27 19.88 -9.98
N ASP A 647 10.10 20.21 -11.26
CA ASP A 647 9.85 21.58 -11.71
C ASP A 647 8.47 22.09 -11.28
N ASN A 648 7.50 21.19 -11.08
CA ASN A 648 6.16 21.50 -10.59
C ASN A 648 5.82 20.70 -9.31
N VAL A 649 5.26 21.38 -8.31
CA VAL A 649 4.84 20.78 -7.03
C VAL A 649 3.70 19.77 -7.17
N MET A 650 2.92 19.85 -8.25
CA MET A 650 1.87 18.90 -8.59
C MET A 650 2.34 17.83 -9.59
N ASP A 651 3.65 17.67 -9.79
CA ASP A 651 4.15 16.57 -10.62
C ASP A 651 3.92 15.22 -9.96
N GLU A 652 3.48 14.27 -10.78
CA GLU A 652 3.10 12.91 -10.42
C GLU A 652 3.83 11.91 -11.33
N ASN A 653 4.03 10.69 -10.85
CA ASN A 653 4.51 9.58 -11.66
C ASN A 653 3.37 8.99 -12.49
N SER A 654 3.68 8.46 -13.67
CA SER A 654 2.68 7.82 -14.54
C SER A 654 3.30 6.61 -15.24
N PHE A 655 2.50 5.76 -15.88
CA PHE A 655 3.04 4.63 -16.62
C PHE A 655 3.94 5.03 -17.81
N GLU A 656 3.79 6.23 -18.35
CA GLU A 656 4.65 6.74 -19.43
C GLU A 656 5.98 7.25 -18.86
N ASN A 657 5.95 7.84 -17.66
CA ASN A 657 7.13 8.33 -16.95
C ASN A 657 7.09 7.87 -15.48
N PRO A 658 7.39 6.57 -15.22
CA PRO A 658 7.23 5.99 -13.88
C PRO A 658 8.23 6.53 -12.86
N GLU A 659 9.32 7.13 -13.35
CA GLU A 659 10.40 7.68 -12.54
C GLU A 659 10.51 9.22 -12.69
N LYS A 660 9.42 9.91 -13.05
CA LYS A 660 9.43 11.38 -13.23
C LYS A 660 9.90 12.09 -11.96
N VAL A 661 9.39 11.65 -10.82
CA VAL A 661 9.69 12.15 -9.48
C VAL A 661 10.18 10.96 -8.65
N ARG A 662 11.51 10.85 -8.53
CA ARG A 662 12.21 9.84 -7.74
C ARG A 662 13.38 10.44 -6.98
N LEU A 663 13.92 9.70 -6.03
CA LEU A 663 15.14 10.08 -5.31
C LEU A 663 16.33 10.09 -6.26
N LEU A 664 17.06 11.20 -6.28
CA LEU A 664 18.30 11.38 -7.02
C LEU A 664 19.48 11.40 -6.05
N PHE A 665 20.42 10.47 -6.24
CA PHE A 665 21.65 10.40 -5.46
C PHE A 665 22.76 11.18 -6.16
N LEU A 666 23.22 12.24 -5.53
CA LEU A 666 24.28 13.14 -5.99
C LEU A 666 25.47 13.03 -5.04
N PHE A 667 26.64 12.71 -5.56
CA PHE A 667 27.87 12.74 -4.77
C PHE A 667 28.47 14.15 -4.85
N LEU A 668 28.50 14.87 -3.72
CA LEU A 668 28.90 16.28 -3.71
C LEU A 668 30.39 16.49 -3.43
N LEU A 669 30.97 15.81 -2.43
CA LEU A 669 32.33 16.12 -1.95
C LEU A 669 33.06 14.91 -1.34
N GLU A 670 34.38 14.81 -1.56
CA GLU A 670 35.25 13.80 -0.91
C GLU A 670 35.59 14.13 0.56
N ASN A 671 35.69 15.42 0.93
CA ASN A 671 35.99 15.88 2.29
C ASN A 671 34.96 16.93 2.73
N ALA A 672 34.16 16.61 3.75
CA ALA A 672 33.27 17.57 4.40
C ALA A 672 33.98 18.19 5.61
N GLY A 673 34.05 19.52 5.67
CA GLY A 673 34.49 20.23 6.89
C GLY A 673 33.44 20.19 7.99
N GLU A 674 33.74 20.75 9.17
CA GLU A 674 32.79 20.89 10.29
C GLU A 674 31.64 21.88 9.97
N ASP A 675 31.88 22.80 9.02
CA ASP A 675 30.88 23.74 8.48
C ASP A 675 30.57 23.36 7.03
N ILE A 676 29.31 23.01 6.77
CA ILE A 676 28.82 22.66 5.44
C ILE A 676 27.76 23.67 5.03
N GLU A 677 27.94 24.30 3.87
CA GLU A 677 26.99 25.23 3.27
C GLU A 677 26.37 24.59 2.03
N VAL A 678 25.05 24.44 2.03
CA VAL A 678 24.27 23.79 0.96
C VAL A 678 23.05 24.64 0.62
N GLU A 679 22.67 24.64 -0.66
CA GLU A 679 21.51 25.36 -1.15
C GLU A 679 20.33 24.40 -1.35
N LEU A 680 19.28 24.57 -0.56
CA LEU A 680 18.06 23.79 -0.68
C LEU A 680 17.16 24.44 -1.72
N SER A 681 16.76 23.65 -2.73
CA SER A 681 15.78 24.08 -3.72
C SER A 681 14.41 24.31 -3.05
N PRO A 682 13.56 25.20 -3.60
CA PRO A 682 12.19 25.34 -3.12
C PRO A 682 11.40 24.04 -3.32
N HIS A 683 10.49 23.72 -2.40
CA HIS A 683 9.69 22.48 -2.40
C HIS A 683 10.52 21.23 -2.70
N SER A 684 11.54 20.99 -1.89
CA SER A 684 12.43 19.84 -2.07
C SER A 684 12.63 19.08 -0.76
N PHE A 685 12.73 17.77 -0.91
CA PHE A 685 13.23 16.90 0.14
C PHE A 685 14.68 16.60 -0.18
N THR A 686 15.58 16.94 0.74
CA THR A 686 17.01 16.76 0.56
C THR A 686 17.58 16.13 1.82
N SER A 687 18.12 14.93 1.69
CA SER A 687 18.96 14.33 2.72
C SER A 687 20.42 14.54 2.39
N PHE A 688 21.20 14.89 3.39
CA PHE A 688 22.65 14.82 3.36
C PHE A 688 23.09 13.65 4.21
N ASP A 689 23.79 12.69 3.62
CA ASP A 689 24.37 11.55 4.31
C ASP A 689 25.86 11.82 4.49
N LEU A 690 26.26 12.04 5.74
CA LEU A 690 27.64 12.31 6.14
C LEU A 690 28.30 11.06 6.68
N LEU A 691 29.35 10.57 6.01
CA LEU A 691 30.06 9.38 6.49
C LEU A 691 30.99 9.73 7.66
N LYS A 692 30.79 9.04 8.79
CA LYS A 692 31.67 9.08 9.95
C LYS A 692 32.72 7.96 9.87
N GLU A 693 33.96 8.31 9.52
CA GLU A 693 35.11 7.41 9.57
C GLU A 693 35.82 7.49 10.92
N TYR A 694 36.02 6.35 11.58
CA TYR A 694 36.87 6.29 12.76
C TYR A 694 38.34 6.18 12.36
N ALA A 695 39.21 6.95 13.01
CA ALA A 695 40.64 6.77 12.85
C ALA A 695 41.02 5.36 13.33
N ASN A 696 41.54 4.52 12.44
CA ASN A 696 42.13 3.23 12.80
C ASN A 696 43.31 3.47 13.75
N ILE A 697 43.05 3.49 15.06
CA ILE A 697 44.11 3.40 16.06
C ILE A 697 44.65 1.98 15.96
N ARG A 698 45.65 1.77 15.09
CA ARG A 698 46.57 0.64 15.24
C ARG A 698 47.19 0.78 16.63
N ILE A 699 46.68 0.00 17.57
CA ILE A 699 47.40 -0.27 18.80
C ILE A 699 48.73 -0.87 18.35
N ALA A 700 49.81 -0.10 18.49
CA ALA A 700 51.17 -0.61 18.36
C ALA A 700 51.30 -1.71 19.42
N GLY A 701 51.14 -2.95 18.98
CA GLY A 701 51.28 -4.11 19.83
C GLY A 701 52.70 -4.15 20.38
N PHE A 702 52.76 -4.10 21.70
CA PHE A 702 53.77 -4.70 22.58
C PHE A 702 55.08 -5.13 21.92
N ASP A 703 56.15 -4.44 22.32
CA ASP A 703 57.52 -4.88 22.19
C ASP A 703 57.67 -6.37 22.48
N SER A 704 58.29 -7.03 21.52
CA SER A 704 58.75 -8.41 21.55
C SER A 704 59.65 -8.67 22.76
N PHE A 705 59.17 -9.44 23.74
CA PHE A 705 60.07 -10.22 24.60
C PHE A 705 60.36 -11.55 23.92
N SER A 706 61.52 -11.61 23.29
CA SER A 706 62.13 -12.81 22.73
C SER A 706 62.39 -13.84 23.84
N LYS A 707 61.82 -15.04 23.69
CA LYS A 707 62.34 -16.25 24.33
C LYS A 707 63.67 -16.59 23.67
N SER A 708 64.80 -16.38 24.37
CA SER A 708 66.05 -17.06 24.03
C SER A 708 66.01 -18.47 24.59
N SER A 709 66.15 -19.44 23.71
CA SER A 709 66.53 -20.82 24.02
C SER A 709 68.05 -20.88 24.17
N THR A 710 68.54 -21.29 25.33
CA THR A 710 69.62 -22.27 25.53
C THR A 710 69.74 -22.62 27.01
#